data_AF-A0A7X7VNX4-F1
#
_entry.id   AF-A0A7X7VNX4-F1
#
_cell.length_a   1.000
_cell.length_b   1.000
_cell.length_c   1.000
_cell.angle_alpha   90.00
_cell.angle_beta   90.00
_cell.angle_gamma   90.00
#
_symmetry.space_group_name_H-M   'P 1'
#
loop_
_entity.id
_entity.type
_entity.pdbx_description
1 polymer ?
#
loop_
_entity_poly.entity_id
_entity_poly.type
_entity_poly.pdbx_seq_one_letter_code
_entity_poly.pdbx_strand_id
1 'polypeptide(L)'
;MSDIMRPISFDHLMNWILEEYATQKTIFGESKLAHKDGKARPIFNEKVETPFGPAAGPNTQLAQNIIAAYVTGARFFELKTVQKMDGRELAACVNKPCILVADEGYNCEWSTELTVPQAFDEYVKAWVACKLLAREFGFGDPDGFVFNMSVGYDLEGIKTRKVDSYINDMKDASHTDAFKGAIAWAKTNVGRFRNVDEAFIDSITPHISDSITESTLHGCPPEEIERIATYLICEKKLNTYIKCNPTLLGYDYARKTLDSLGFGYVVFDAHHFEEDLQWADAVPMFERLIALCQREGVDFGVKLTNTFPVDVTRGELPSDEMYMSGRALYPLTVSLAARIAKQFDGALRISYSGGASISSIRGLIDAGIWPVTMATEILKPGGYQRMSQIAAALDDIDDKPFPGIDTKKVEALMTDALKNKLYRKSVKPAPDRYVKNKLPLLDCYIAPCRDDCPIHQDIPGYLMAAEGGHYADALNIILERNALPFITGTICPHTCGYSCMRAPYEEQVHIRDWKLKAAEEAYDEVLPTLEARGTVKDKKVAVVGGGPAGLSVASFLSRAGVDTTVFERTSKLGGIVRHVIPGFRISDEAIDNDVELCKAYGAAFKADTEVGNAQELLNEGYTDVVVAIGAWAPGRPALKSGRALDALEFLGTFKKDPGSLNLGTDVVVIGGGNTAMDVARAAKRVPGVEHVRLVYRRTRRYMPADEEELVMALEDGVEFVELLAPDTLDDGKLSCDVMRLGEPDASGRRSPVPTGDTVFVDATTVITAVGERIQQGLYQRSGVELDRKGRPVVNDQLETSVPHVYAVGDARRGPSTVVKAIADAATVTTAISSFDFSSMEASNISSDVAKILGQRGSLCADCSSMTTTRCLGCPTVCETCCEVCPNRANVAIHVPGMRQSQIVHIDGMCNECGNCAVFCPYEGGRPYKDKLTLFWSRKDFDDSQNEGFLPVDGGFLVRLGQDAKVYDVDDASCGLPEGVRKAIVTVRNDYSYLLC
;
A
#
# COMPACT_ATOMS: atom_id res chain seq x y z
N MET A 1 -17.22 9.44 -19.50
CA MET A 1 -16.95 10.60 -18.62
C MET A 1 -16.20 11.60 -19.47
N SER A 2 -16.28 12.88 -19.10
CA SER A 2 -15.78 13.95 -19.97
C SER A 2 -14.25 14.03 -20.03
N ASP A 3 -13.54 13.44 -19.05
CA ASP A 3 -12.09 13.53 -18.76
C ASP A 3 -11.49 14.96 -18.70
N ILE A 4 -12.35 15.98 -18.72
CA ILE A 4 -11.98 17.38 -18.76
C ILE A 4 -12.03 17.98 -17.36
N MET A 5 -10.88 18.45 -16.90
CA MET A 5 -10.81 19.31 -15.71
C MET A 5 -11.34 20.71 -16.03
N ARG A 6 -12.30 21.14 -15.22
CA ARG A 6 -12.92 22.47 -15.26
C ARG A 6 -12.37 23.31 -14.11
N PRO A 7 -11.60 24.36 -14.39
CA PRO A 7 -11.21 25.34 -13.39
C PRO A 7 -12.44 25.96 -12.72
N ILE A 8 -12.44 26.05 -11.40
CA ILE A 8 -13.48 26.76 -10.65
C ILE A 8 -13.16 28.25 -10.54
N SER A 9 -14.17 29.09 -10.41
CA SER A 9 -13.96 30.52 -10.23
C SER A 9 -13.33 30.83 -8.85
N PHE A 10 -12.70 32.00 -8.72
CA PHE A 10 -12.07 32.40 -7.46
C PHE A 10 -13.10 32.56 -6.32
N ASP A 11 -14.30 33.06 -6.63
CA ASP A 11 -15.37 33.18 -5.65
C ASP A 11 -15.82 31.81 -5.12
N HIS A 12 -16.01 30.84 -6.01
CA HIS A 12 -16.40 29.48 -5.65
C HIS A 12 -15.28 28.80 -4.84
N LEU A 13 -14.01 28.93 -5.27
CA LEU A 13 -12.84 28.43 -4.56
C LEU A 13 -12.79 28.94 -3.11
N MET A 14 -12.95 30.25 -2.90
CA MET A 14 -12.90 30.84 -1.57
C MET A 14 -14.16 30.55 -0.75
N ASN A 15 -15.34 30.44 -1.37
CA ASN A 15 -16.56 30.00 -0.69
C ASN A 15 -16.40 28.60 -0.12
N TRP A 16 -15.90 27.66 -0.93
CA TRP A 16 -15.59 26.31 -0.48
C TRP A 16 -14.66 26.35 0.73
N ILE A 17 -13.50 27.02 0.63
CA ILE A 17 -12.52 27.07 1.73
C ILE A 17 -13.13 27.62 3.03
N LEU A 18 -13.82 28.76 2.94
CA LEU A 18 -14.35 29.44 4.14
C LEU A 18 -15.51 28.67 4.78
N GLU A 19 -16.42 28.11 3.97
CA GLU A 19 -17.58 27.35 4.46
C GLU A 19 -17.17 25.99 5.03
N GLU A 20 -16.28 25.26 4.35
CA GLU A 20 -15.75 23.99 4.83
C GLU A 20 -14.97 24.20 6.14
N TYR A 21 -14.09 25.20 6.22
CA TYR A 21 -13.35 25.46 7.44
C TYR A 21 -14.27 25.90 8.60
N ALA A 22 -15.31 26.69 8.31
CA ALA A 22 -16.28 27.11 9.31
C ALA A 22 -17.02 25.92 9.92
N THR A 23 -17.45 24.97 9.09
CA THR A 23 -18.33 23.85 9.47
C THR A 23 -17.58 22.59 9.91
N GLN A 24 -16.48 22.26 9.23
CA GLN A 24 -15.79 20.97 9.36
C GLN A 24 -14.36 21.11 9.92
N LYS A 25 -13.82 22.33 9.98
CA LYS A 25 -12.42 22.60 10.39
C LYS A 25 -11.39 21.94 9.47
N THR A 26 -11.80 21.61 8.26
CA THR A 26 -10.94 21.14 7.18
C THR A 26 -10.87 22.21 6.10
N ILE A 27 -9.77 22.20 5.36
CA ILE A 27 -9.71 22.91 4.08
C ILE A 27 -9.50 21.81 3.07
N PHE A 28 -10.44 21.67 2.14
CA PHE A 28 -10.25 20.77 1.03
C PHE A 28 -10.09 19.30 1.48
N GLY A 29 -10.81 18.89 2.52
CA GLY A 29 -10.74 17.57 3.15
C GLY A 29 -9.49 17.36 4.01
N GLU A 30 -8.54 18.31 4.01
CA GLU A 30 -7.32 18.23 4.80
C GLU A 30 -7.59 18.71 6.23
N SER A 31 -7.33 17.85 7.22
CA SER A 31 -7.53 18.12 8.64
C SER A 31 -6.23 18.40 9.41
N LYS A 32 -5.09 17.98 8.87
CA LYS A 32 -3.76 18.22 9.44
C LYS A 32 -3.14 19.52 8.94
N LEU A 33 -3.71 20.62 9.39
CA LEU A 33 -3.30 21.96 9.00
C LEU A 33 -2.02 22.36 9.74
N ALA A 34 -1.00 22.81 9.01
CA ALA A 34 0.30 23.19 9.52
C ALA A 34 0.43 24.71 9.67
N HIS A 35 1.00 25.15 10.79
CA HIS A 35 1.23 26.56 11.11
C HIS A 35 2.73 26.83 11.20
N LYS A 36 3.15 28.02 10.73
CA LYS A 36 4.55 28.48 10.75
C LYS A 36 4.68 29.83 11.43
N ASP A 37 5.85 30.09 12.00
CA ASP A 37 6.14 31.28 12.82
C ASP A 37 6.77 32.44 12.03
N GLY A 38 6.89 32.31 10.70
CA GLY A 38 7.53 33.30 9.83
C GLY A 38 9.04 33.12 9.66
N LYS A 39 9.67 32.16 10.34
CA LYS A 39 11.10 31.88 10.14
C LYS A 39 11.32 31.28 8.75
N ALA A 40 12.05 32.00 7.90
CA ALA A 40 12.22 31.64 6.49
C ALA A 40 13.67 31.77 6.01
N ARG A 41 14.06 30.83 5.15
CA ARG A 41 15.36 30.85 4.44
C ARG A 41 15.26 31.76 3.22
N PRO A 42 16.28 32.59 2.93
CA PRO A 42 16.32 33.30 1.66
C PRO A 42 16.59 32.31 0.52
N ILE A 43 15.83 32.47 -0.57
CA ILE A 43 16.01 31.74 -1.81
C ILE A 43 15.74 32.73 -2.95
N PHE A 44 16.72 32.94 -3.82
CA PHE A 44 16.66 34.00 -4.84
C PHE A 44 16.43 35.38 -4.19
N ASN A 45 15.47 36.16 -4.72
CA ASN A 45 14.98 37.39 -4.10
C ASN A 45 13.74 37.15 -3.21
N GLU A 46 13.41 35.90 -2.94
CA GLU A 46 12.25 35.46 -2.15
C GLU A 46 12.71 34.78 -0.84
N LYS A 47 11.75 34.24 -0.09
CA LYS A 47 12.00 33.50 1.15
C LYS A 47 11.06 32.30 1.27
N VAL A 48 11.52 31.26 1.95
CA VAL A 48 10.76 30.01 2.12
C VAL A 48 10.82 29.52 3.56
N GLU A 49 9.66 29.36 4.21
CA GLU A 49 9.59 28.88 5.61
C GLU A 49 9.97 27.40 5.73
N THR A 50 9.56 26.58 4.76
CA THR A 50 9.94 25.17 4.67
C THR A 50 10.41 24.84 3.24
N PRO A 51 11.66 24.38 3.04
CA PRO A 51 12.21 24.26 1.70
C PRO A 51 11.75 22.97 1.00
N PHE A 52 10.45 22.66 1.07
CA PHE A 52 9.84 21.52 0.41
C PHE A 52 8.43 21.81 -0.12
N GLY A 53 7.96 20.94 -1.01
CA GLY A 53 6.56 20.94 -1.44
C GLY A 53 6.27 20.00 -2.61
N PRO A 54 5.18 20.24 -3.37
CA PRO A 54 4.83 19.40 -4.50
C PRO A 54 5.73 19.64 -5.73
N ALA A 55 6.06 18.57 -6.44
CA ALA A 55 6.80 18.62 -7.70
C ALA A 55 5.89 18.97 -8.89
N ALA A 56 6.48 19.35 -10.03
CA ALA A 56 5.75 19.53 -11.29
C ALA A 56 5.00 18.24 -11.65
N GLY A 57 3.68 18.26 -11.43
CA GLY A 57 2.86 17.05 -11.47
C GLY A 57 1.37 17.37 -11.32
N PRO A 58 0.49 16.36 -11.25
CA PRO A 58 -0.94 16.58 -11.14
C PRO A 58 -1.31 17.35 -9.86
N ASN A 59 -0.49 17.26 -8.81
CA ASN A 59 -0.65 18.00 -7.54
C ASN A 59 -0.39 19.51 -7.64
N THR A 60 0.14 20.03 -8.75
CA THR A 60 0.36 21.47 -8.99
C THR A 60 -0.38 21.99 -10.22
N GLN A 61 -1.47 21.32 -10.62
CA GLN A 61 -2.24 21.71 -11.80
C GLN A 61 -3.43 22.62 -11.48
N LEU A 62 -4.14 22.35 -10.37
CA LEU A 62 -5.33 23.11 -9.96
C LEU A 62 -5.07 23.90 -8.67
N ALA A 63 -5.74 25.04 -8.51
CA ALA A 63 -5.55 25.94 -7.38
C ALA A 63 -5.81 25.25 -6.04
N GLN A 64 -6.87 24.45 -5.96
CA GLN A 64 -7.21 23.71 -4.74
C GLN A 64 -6.16 22.65 -4.35
N ASN A 65 -5.37 22.14 -5.30
CA ASN A 65 -4.29 21.20 -5.03
C ASN A 65 -3.10 21.91 -4.37
N ILE A 66 -2.74 23.08 -4.93
CA ILE A 66 -1.68 23.94 -4.41
C ILE A 66 -2.05 24.44 -3.00
N ILE A 67 -3.31 24.87 -2.80
CA ILE A 67 -3.79 25.32 -1.50
C ILE A 67 -3.79 24.17 -0.49
N ALA A 68 -4.23 22.96 -0.85
CA ALA A 68 -4.16 21.79 0.03
C ALA A 68 -2.71 21.48 0.47
N ALA A 69 -1.75 21.53 -0.46
CA ALA A 69 -0.33 21.41 -0.14
C ALA A 69 0.18 22.54 0.78
N TYR A 70 -0.23 23.79 0.52
CA TYR A 70 0.15 24.94 1.33
C TYR A 70 -0.32 24.83 2.79
N VAL A 71 -1.61 24.55 2.99
CA VAL A 71 -2.20 24.47 4.34
C VAL A 71 -1.70 23.27 5.13
N THR A 72 -1.13 22.26 4.46
CA THR A 72 -0.48 21.09 5.09
C THR A 72 1.03 21.27 5.27
N GLY A 73 1.60 22.43 4.89
CA GLY A 73 2.95 22.84 5.29
C GLY A 73 3.98 22.97 4.17
N ALA A 74 3.62 22.78 2.90
CA ALA A 74 4.50 23.05 1.77
C ALA A 74 4.71 24.56 1.56
N ARG A 75 5.93 24.95 1.16
CA ARG A 75 6.26 26.34 0.83
C ARG A 75 7.06 26.50 -0.45
N PHE A 76 7.48 25.41 -1.10
CA PHE A 76 8.08 25.46 -2.43
C PHE A 76 7.23 24.68 -3.42
N PHE A 77 6.66 25.36 -4.42
CA PHE A 77 5.74 24.77 -5.38
C PHE A 77 6.35 24.77 -6.77
N GLU A 78 6.67 23.60 -7.28
CA GLU A 78 7.08 23.46 -8.68
C GLU A 78 5.84 23.29 -9.56
N LEU A 79 5.51 24.33 -10.31
CA LEU A 79 4.30 24.39 -11.10
C LEU A 79 4.36 23.43 -12.29
N LYS A 80 3.20 22.89 -12.69
CA LYS A 80 3.11 21.95 -13.81
C LYS A 80 3.63 22.62 -15.09
N THR A 81 4.45 21.89 -15.84
CA THR A 81 5.08 22.39 -17.07
C THR A 81 4.04 22.86 -18.08
N VAL A 82 4.24 24.07 -18.62
CA VAL A 82 3.50 24.61 -19.77
C VAL A 82 4.34 24.50 -21.05
N GLN A 83 3.68 24.33 -22.19
CA GLN A 83 4.33 24.23 -23.49
C GLN A 83 3.41 24.71 -24.62
N LYS A 84 3.89 24.63 -25.87
CA LYS A 84 3.13 25.02 -27.06
C LYS A 84 1.86 24.19 -27.26
N MET A 85 1.90 22.88 -27.02
CA MET A 85 0.76 21.97 -27.07
C MET A 85 0.05 21.92 -25.70
N ASP A 86 -1.25 22.19 -25.65
CA ASP A 86 -2.01 22.29 -24.39
C ASP A 86 -3.50 21.92 -24.57
N GLY A 87 -4.24 21.89 -23.45
CA GLY A 87 -5.68 21.65 -23.46
C GLY A 87 -6.05 20.30 -24.10
N ARG A 88 -7.09 20.32 -24.96
CA ARG A 88 -7.60 19.11 -25.63
C ARG A 88 -6.60 18.42 -26.54
N GLU A 89 -5.68 19.16 -27.15
CA GLU A 89 -4.66 18.59 -28.02
C GLU A 89 -3.74 17.68 -27.20
N LEU A 90 -3.27 18.18 -26.06
CA LEU A 90 -2.43 17.38 -25.15
C LEU A 90 -3.22 16.24 -24.50
N ALA A 91 -4.42 16.51 -23.99
CA ALA A 91 -5.24 15.51 -23.31
C ALA A 91 -5.53 14.30 -24.22
N ALA A 92 -5.74 14.53 -25.53
CA ALA A 92 -5.94 13.48 -26.51
C ALA A 92 -4.70 12.57 -26.72
N CYS A 93 -3.51 13.01 -26.32
CA CYS A 93 -2.27 12.24 -26.39
C CYS A 93 -1.95 11.48 -25.09
N VAL A 94 -2.72 11.69 -24.01
CA VAL A 94 -2.50 11.03 -22.72
C VAL A 94 -3.40 9.82 -22.61
N ASN A 95 -2.82 8.61 -22.68
CA ASN A 95 -3.58 7.39 -22.48
C ASN A 95 -4.03 7.28 -21.01
N LYS A 96 -5.32 7.06 -20.77
CA LYS A 96 -5.92 6.96 -19.43
C LYS A 96 -6.33 5.51 -19.10
N PRO A 97 -6.18 5.04 -17.85
CA PRO A 97 -5.58 5.75 -16.70
C PRO A 97 -4.09 6.01 -16.92
N CYS A 98 -3.60 7.16 -16.46
CA CYS A 98 -2.23 7.63 -16.72
C CYS A 98 -1.31 7.58 -15.50
N ILE A 99 -1.80 7.13 -14.33
CA ILE A 99 -1.05 7.08 -13.07
C ILE A 99 -1.25 5.71 -12.39
N LEU A 100 -0.15 5.08 -11.99
CA LEU A 100 -0.12 3.87 -11.17
C LEU A 100 0.91 4.02 -10.05
N VAL A 101 0.48 4.11 -8.79
CA VAL A 101 1.38 4.32 -7.63
C VAL A 101 1.27 3.21 -6.59
N ALA A 102 1.10 1.96 -7.04
CA ALA A 102 0.90 0.82 -6.13
C ALA A 102 2.11 0.57 -5.21
N ASP A 103 3.33 0.74 -5.74
CA ASP A 103 4.58 0.66 -4.99
C ASP A 103 5.58 1.69 -5.53
N GLU A 104 6.13 1.46 -6.73
CA GLU A 104 6.74 2.51 -7.54
C GLU A 104 5.63 3.43 -8.09
N GLY A 105 5.98 4.68 -8.40
CA GLY A 105 5.08 5.55 -9.15
C GLY A 105 5.37 5.46 -10.63
N TYR A 106 4.37 5.15 -11.44
CA TYR A 106 4.43 5.20 -12.89
C TYR A 106 3.44 6.22 -13.42
N ASN A 107 3.85 6.99 -14.43
CA ASN A 107 2.95 7.86 -15.19
C ASN A 107 3.29 7.87 -16.68
N CYS A 108 2.30 8.16 -17.52
CA CYS A 108 2.50 8.40 -18.95
C CYS A 108 2.10 9.82 -19.40
N GLU A 109 1.69 10.69 -18.47
CA GLU A 109 1.50 12.12 -18.74
C GLU A 109 2.80 12.93 -18.58
N TRP A 110 2.97 14.02 -19.33
CA TRP A 110 4.20 14.85 -19.30
C TRP A 110 3.98 16.36 -19.11
N SER A 111 2.78 16.90 -19.27
CA SER A 111 2.50 18.36 -19.21
C SER A 111 1.11 18.66 -18.64
N THR A 112 0.80 19.94 -18.38
CA THR A 112 -0.53 20.36 -17.91
C THR A 112 -1.61 20.07 -18.95
N GLU A 113 -2.73 19.48 -18.55
CA GLU A 113 -3.89 19.22 -19.42
C GLU A 113 -4.80 20.44 -19.54
N LEU A 114 -4.55 21.48 -18.74
CA LEU A 114 -5.15 22.79 -18.90
C LEU A 114 -4.55 23.53 -20.10
N THR A 115 -5.28 24.49 -20.66
CA THR A 115 -4.65 25.48 -21.55
C THR A 115 -3.68 26.37 -20.76
N VAL A 116 -2.66 26.92 -21.41
CA VAL A 116 -1.68 27.80 -20.74
C VAL A 116 -2.35 28.97 -19.99
N PRO A 117 -3.36 29.68 -20.54
CA PRO A 117 -4.08 30.71 -19.79
C PRO A 117 -4.85 30.16 -18.58
N GLN A 118 -5.47 28.98 -18.69
CA GLN A 118 -6.15 28.36 -17.54
C GLN A 118 -5.15 27.98 -16.44
N ALA A 119 -3.98 27.44 -16.80
CA ALA A 119 -2.93 27.14 -15.83
C ALA A 119 -2.45 28.41 -15.12
N PHE A 120 -2.22 29.51 -15.87
CA PHE A 120 -1.93 30.82 -15.29
C PHE A 120 -2.99 31.26 -14.28
N ASP A 121 -4.26 31.21 -14.66
CA ASP A 121 -5.38 31.61 -13.81
C ASP A 121 -5.40 30.80 -12.50
N GLU A 122 -5.17 29.49 -12.56
CA GLU A 122 -5.10 28.63 -11.36
C GLU A 122 -3.94 29.04 -10.43
N TYR A 123 -2.79 29.42 -10.98
CA TYR A 123 -1.64 29.87 -10.18
C TYR A 123 -1.91 31.23 -9.53
N VAL A 124 -2.54 32.16 -10.24
CA VAL A 124 -2.96 33.45 -9.67
C VAL A 124 -3.96 33.24 -8.53
N LYS A 125 -4.97 32.38 -8.73
CA LYS A 125 -5.96 32.05 -7.70
C LYS A 125 -5.28 31.47 -6.46
N ALA A 126 -4.39 30.49 -6.63
CA ALA A 126 -3.66 29.89 -5.52
C ALA A 126 -2.76 30.92 -4.79
N TRP A 127 -2.07 31.77 -5.53
CA TRP A 127 -1.21 32.83 -4.97
C TRP A 127 -1.98 33.76 -4.03
N VAL A 128 -3.10 34.32 -4.51
CA VAL A 128 -3.92 35.24 -3.71
C VAL A 128 -4.59 34.50 -2.55
N ALA A 129 -5.14 33.30 -2.79
CA ALA A 129 -5.79 32.51 -1.74
C ALA A 129 -4.81 32.15 -0.62
N CYS A 130 -3.63 31.62 -0.92
CA CYS A 130 -2.63 31.25 0.10
C CYS A 130 -2.24 32.45 0.98
N LYS A 131 -2.08 33.65 0.41
CA LYS A 131 -1.79 34.87 1.17
C LYS A 131 -2.93 35.30 2.08
N LEU A 132 -4.17 35.24 1.60
CA LEU A 132 -5.36 35.50 2.42
C LEU A 132 -5.46 34.50 3.57
N LEU A 133 -5.23 33.21 3.31
CA LEU A 133 -5.26 32.15 4.32
C LEU A 133 -4.12 32.25 5.33
N ALA A 134 -2.92 32.63 4.88
CA ALA A 134 -1.78 32.91 5.75
C ALA A 134 -2.16 33.94 6.82
N ARG A 135 -2.78 35.05 6.40
CA ARG A 135 -3.21 36.13 7.28
C ARG A 135 -4.44 35.77 8.10
N GLU A 136 -5.45 35.15 7.50
CA GLU A 136 -6.72 34.83 8.16
C GLU A 136 -6.56 33.78 9.25
N PHE A 137 -5.84 32.69 8.95
CA PHE A 137 -5.75 31.52 9.82
C PHE A 137 -4.38 31.36 10.47
N GLY A 138 -3.41 32.21 10.15
CA GLY A 138 -2.07 32.15 10.74
C GLY A 138 -1.28 30.93 10.28
N PHE A 139 -1.41 30.52 9.02
CA PHE A 139 -0.67 29.37 8.49
C PHE A 139 0.82 29.64 8.29
N GLY A 140 1.25 30.91 8.25
CA GLY A 140 2.65 31.30 8.11
C GLY A 140 2.77 32.74 7.62
N ASP A 141 3.98 33.14 7.25
CA ASP A 141 4.24 34.40 6.58
C ASP A 141 3.58 34.40 5.17
N PRO A 142 2.75 35.41 4.83
CA PRO A 142 2.14 35.52 3.50
C PRO A 142 3.16 35.55 2.35
N ASP A 143 4.40 35.96 2.58
CA ASP A 143 5.48 35.96 1.59
C ASP A 143 6.51 34.85 1.87
N GLY A 144 6.18 33.89 2.73
CA GLY A 144 7.03 32.77 3.16
C GLY A 144 7.05 31.55 2.23
N PHE A 145 6.56 31.68 0.99
CA PHE A 145 6.47 30.59 0.02
C PHE A 145 6.80 31.05 -1.40
N VAL A 146 7.24 30.11 -2.22
CA VAL A 146 7.78 30.36 -3.57
C VAL A 146 7.05 29.49 -4.60
N PHE A 147 6.65 30.11 -5.70
CA PHE A 147 6.25 29.40 -6.92
C PHE A 147 7.43 29.38 -7.89
N ASN A 148 7.77 28.21 -8.39
CA ASN A 148 8.79 28.02 -9.41
C ASN A 148 8.11 27.55 -10.70
N MET A 149 8.15 28.39 -11.73
CA MET A 149 7.57 28.08 -13.04
C MET A 149 8.22 26.84 -13.65
N SER A 150 7.54 26.20 -14.61
CA SER A 150 8.14 25.14 -15.42
C SER A 150 7.72 25.30 -16.88
N VAL A 151 8.71 25.28 -17.77
CA VAL A 151 8.51 25.38 -19.23
C VAL A 151 9.32 24.31 -19.95
N GLY A 152 8.90 23.91 -21.14
CA GLY A 152 9.58 22.89 -21.92
C GLY A 152 9.34 23.00 -23.42
N TYR A 153 9.65 21.90 -24.12
CA TYR A 153 9.58 21.71 -25.58
C TYR A 153 10.83 22.18 -26.33
N ASP A 154 10.84 23.38 -26.89
CA ASP A 154 11.98 23.99 -27.60
C ASP A 154 11.94 25.53 -27.43
N LEU A 155 13.03 26.22 -27.76
CA LEU A 155 13.12 27.68 -27.60
C LEU A 155 12.05 28.42 -28.43
N GLU A 156 11.75 27.94 -29.63
CA GLU A 156 10.74 28.55 -30.50
C GLU A 156 9.34 28.44 -29.91
N GLY A 157 9.03 27.31 -29.27
CA GLY A 157 7.82 27.06 -28.49
C GLY A 157 7.71 28.00 -27.30
N ILE A 158 8.80 28.17 -26.54
CA ILE A 158 8.86 29.10 -25.41
C ILE A 158 8.64 30.55 -25.84
N LYS A 159 9.17 30.93 -27.01
CA LYS A 159 8.99 32.28 -27.59
C LYS A 159 7.62 32.50 -28.23
N THR A 160 6.77 31.49 -28.33
CA THR A 160 5.40 31.70 -28.79
C THR A 160 4.69 32.68 -27.86
N ARG A 161 3.84 33.55 -28.41
CA ARG A 161 3.08 34.54 -27.62
C ARG A 161 2.39 33.91 -26.40
N LYS A 162 1.88 32.69 -26.54
CA LYS A 162 1.17 31.98 -25.47
C LYS A 162 2.07 31.70 -24.25
N VAL A 163 3.24 31.09 -24.48
CA VAL A 163 4.18 30.75 -23.40
C VAL A 163 4.94 31.98 -22.92
N ASP A 164 5.29 32.89 -23.83
CA ASP A 164 5.98 34.14 -23.48
C ASP A 164 5.12 35.03 -22.60
N SER A 165 3.83 35.20 -22.92
CA SER A 165 2.86 35.90 -22.06
C SER A 165 2.76 35.25 -20.69
N TYR A 166 2.64 33.92 -20.59
CA TYR A 166 2.65 33.21 -19.32
C TYR A 166 3.86 33.58 -18.45
N ILE A 167 5.08 33.54 -19.01
CA ILE A 167 6.31 33.86 -18.26
C ILE A 167 6.28 35.32 -17.79
N ASN A 168 5.91 36.26 -18.65
CA ASN A 168 5.90 37.68 -18.29
C ASN A 168 4.79 38.00 -17.25
N ASP A 169 3.62 37.37 -17.39
CA ASP A 169 2.47 37.60 -16.52
C ASP A 169 2.67 36.95 -15.14
N MET A 170 3.41 35.83 -15.05
CA MET A 170 3.84 35.26 -13.77
C MET A 170 4.84 36.17 -13.03
N LYS A 171 5.68 36.91 -13.75
CA LYS A 171 6.58 37.90 -13.14
C LYS A 171 5.82 39.14 -12.65
N ASP A 172 4.76 39.54 -13.35
CA ASP A 172 3.90 40.66 -12.95
C ASP A 172 2.46 40.50 -13.48
N ALA A 173 1.59 40.02 -12.60
CA ALA A 173 0.19 39.77 -12.90
C ALA A 173 -0.69 41.02 -12.74
N SER A 174 -0.14 42.19 -12.41
CA SER A 174 -0.90 43.40 -12.01
C SER A 174 -1.91 43.87 -13.06
N HIS A 175 -1.60 43.62 -14.33
CA HIS A 175 -2.42 44.01 -15.47
C HIS A 175 -3.47 42.96 -15.86
N THR A 176 -3.38 41.74 -15.34
CA THR A 176 -4.22 40.60 -15.73
C THR A 176 -5.58 40.62 -15.05
N ASP A 177 -6.60 40.09 -15.74
CA ASP A 177 -7.96 40.02 -15.21
C ASP A 177 -8.08 39.02 -14.04
N ALA A 178 -7.30 37.93 -14.08
CA ALA A 178 -7.27 36.95 -13.00
C ALA A 178 -6.85 37.58 -11.66
N PHE A 179 -5.76 38.36 -11.65
CA PHE A 179 -5.26 38.98 -10.43
C PHE A 179 -6.19 40.10 -9.95
N LYS A 180 -6.59 41.00 -10.87
CA LYS A 180 -7.54 42.08 -10.56
C LYS A 180 -8.85 41.54 -10.02
N GLY A 181 -9.37 40.47 -10.61
CA GLY A 181 -10.59 39.79 -10.20
C GLY A 181 -10.47 39.21 -8.80
N ALA A 182 -9.37 38.51 -8.49
CA ALA A 182 -9.12 37.94 -7.17
C ALA A 182 -9.01 39.01 -6.07
N ILE A 183 -8.26 40.09 -6.33
CA ILE A 183 -8.13 41.23 -5.41
C ILE A 183 -9.47 41.95 -5.22
N ALA A 184 -10.21 42.23 -6.30
CA ALA A 184 -11.51 42.89 -6.23
C ALA A 184 -12.53 42.05 -5.45
N TRP A 185 -12.53 40.72 -5.65
CA TRP A 185 -13.34 39.81 -4.87
C TRP A 185 -12.98 39.88 -3.39
N ALA A 186 -11.68 39.81 -3.06
CA ALA A 186 -11.20 39.85 -1.68
C ALA A 186 -11.63 41.13 -0.96
N LYS A 187 -11.53 42.30 -1.63
CA LYS A 187 -12.00 43.59 -1.09
C LYS A 187 -13.52 43.60 -0.86
N THR A 188 -14.28 43.17 -1.86
CA THR A 188 -15.75 43.10 -1.77
C THR A 188 -16.21 42.19 -0.62
N ASN A 189 -15.41 41.18 -0.31
CA ASN A 189 -15.68 40.17 0.72
C ASN A 189 -14.85 40.37 2.00
N VAL A 190 -14.20 41.52 2.20
CA VAL A 190 -13.27 41.72 3.33
C VAL A 190 -13.93 41.45 4.68
N GLY A 191 -15.23 41.77 4.82
CA GLY A 191 -16.01 41.52 6.04
C GLY A 191 -16.25 40.04 6.38
N ARG A 192 -15.89 39.11 5.49
CA ARG A 192 -15.94 37.66 5.78
C ARG A 192 -14.70 37.16 6.51
N PHE A 193 -13.63 37.95 6.53
CA PHE A 193 -12.39 37.63 7.22
C PHE A 193 -12.33 38.30 8.59
N ARG A 194 -11.60 37.70 9.52
CA ARG A 194 -11.35 38.26 10.86
C ARG A 194 -10.03 39.01 10.95
N ASN A 195 -8.99 38.53 10.25
CA ASN A 195 -7.62 39.04 10.39
C ASN A 195 -7.08 39.68 9.09
N VAL A 196 -7.86 39.64 8.01
CA VAL A 196 -7.57 40.31 6.73
C VAL A 196 -8.31 41.64 6.69
N ASP A 197 -7.58 42.71 6.38
CA ASP A 197 -8.13 44.05 6.11
C ASP A 197 -7.80 44.50 4.68
N GLU A 198 -8.42 45.59 4.23
CA GLU A 198 -8.20 46.12 2.88
C GLU A 198 -6.73 46.52 2.64
N ALA A 199 -6.05 47.03 3.67
CA ALA A 199 -4.64 47.41 3.57
C ALA A 199 -3.75 46.20 3.29
N PHE A 200 -4.01 45.06 3.93
CA PHE A 200 -3.33 43.80 3.64
C PHE A 200 -3.65 43.32 2.22
N ILE A 201 -4.92 43.36 1.80
CA ILE A 201 -5.31 42.97 0.44
C ILE A 201 -4.58 43.82 -0.61
N ASP A 202 -4.45 45.13 -0.38
CA ASP A 202 -3.70 46.05 -1.25
C ASP A 202 -2.19 45.80 -1.24
N SER A 203 -1.66 45.21 -0.17
CA SER A 203 -0.26 44.82 -0.07
C SER A 203 0.08 43.50 -0.78
N ILE A 204 -0.92 42.71 -1.19
CA ILE A 204 -0.68 41.47 -1.92
C ILE A 204 0.02 41.79 -3.23
N THR A 205 1.27 41.33 -3.35
CA THR A 205 2.08 41.58 -4.53
C THR A 205 1.55 40.86 -5.78
N PRO A 206 1.55 41.53 -6.95
CA PRO A 206 1.27 40.90 -8.24
C PRO A 206 2.47 40.13 -8.81
N HIS A 207 3.64 40.17 -8.16
CA HIS A 207 4.83 39.43 -8.58
C HIS A 207 4.78 38.01 -8.03
N ILE A 208 4.44 37.03 -8.88
CA ILE A 208 4.12 35.66 -8.46
C ILE A 208 5.35 34.75 -8.47
N SER A 209 6.25 34.90 -9.45
CA SER A 209 7.44 34.05 -9.57
C SER A 209 8.59 34.75 -10.29
N ASP A 210 9.80 34.62 -9.76
CA ASP A 210 11.05 35.04 -10.39
C ASP A 210 11.97 33.88 -10.78
N SER A 211 11.48 32.64 -10.64
CA SER A 211 12.25 31.41 -10.83
C SER A 211 11.57 30.41 -11.76
N ILE A 212 12.38 29.64 -12.49
CA ILE A 212 11.90 28.73 -13.53
C ILE A 212 12.74 27.47 -13.65
N THR A 213 12.08 26.33 -13.79
CA THR A 213 12.69 25.07 -14.22
C THR A 213 12.53 24.90 -15.72
N GLU A 214 13.65 24.73 -16.40
CA GLU A 214 13.69 24.25 -17.77
C GLU A 214 13.51 22.72 -17.78
N SER A 215 12.40 22.26 -18.35
CA SER A 215 12.02 20.86 -18.49
C SER A 215 12.04 20.43 -19.95
N THR A 216 13.20 20.02 -20.46
CA THR A 216 13.32 19.49 -21.82
C THR A 216 12.88 18.03 -21.92
N LEU A 217 12.48 17.61 -23.13
CA LEU A 217 12.12 16.22 -23.43
C LEU A 217 13.38 15.35 -23.53
N HIS A 218 13.20 14.04 -23.39
CA HIS A 218 14.26 13.07 -23.70
C HIS A 218 14.78 13.28 -25.12
N GLY A 219 16.11 13.17 -25.29
CA GLY A 219 16.77 13.43 -26.57
C GLY A 219 16.93 14.90 -26.96
N CYS A 220 16.63 15.86 -26.07
CA CYS A 220 16.86 17.29 -26.36
C CYS A 220 18.37 17.59 -26.48
N PRO A 221 18.84 18.20 -27.60
CA PRO A 221 20.25 18.49 -27.78
C PRO A 221 20.82 19.42 -26.70
N PRO A 222 22.06 19.21 -26.21
CA PRO A 222 22.69 20.08 -25.22
C PRO A 222 22.74 21.56 -25.62
N GLU A 223 22.93 21.85 -26.92
CA GLU A 223 22.94 23.22 -27.41
C GLU A 223 21.55 23.88 -27.32
N GLU A 224 20.48 23.10 -27.50
CA GLU A 224 19.12 23.62 -27.35
C GLU A 224 18.80 23.93 -25.88
N ILE A 225 19.21 23.04 -24.98
CA ILE A 225 19.12 23.26 -23.53
C ILE A 225 19.83 24.57 -23.15
N GLU A 226 21.08 24.74 -23.57
CA GLU A 226 21.85 25.95 -23.26
C GLU A 226 21.23 27.22 -23.87
N ARG A 227 20.65 27.12 -25.08
CA ARG A 227 19.95 28.25 -25.73
C ARG A 227 18.70 28.67 -24.97
N ILE A 228 17.92 27.72 -24.46
CA ILE A 228 16.73 28.00 -23.65
C ILE A 228 17.15 28.65 -22.33
N ALA A 229 18.08 28.03 -21.59
CA ALA A 229 18.60 28.58 -20.35
C ALA A 229 19.14 30.01 -20.55
N THR A 230 19.94 30.23 -21.61
CA THR A 230 20.48 31.55 -21.95
C THR A 230 19.38 32.57 -22.20
N TYR A 231 18.30 32.21 -22.90
CA TYR A 231 17.15 33.09 -23.11
C TYR A 231 16.44 33.45 -21.78
N LEU A 232 16.19 32.45 -20.93
CA LEU A 232 15.54 32.64 -19.63
C LEU A 232 16.40 33.53 -18.69
N ILE A 233 17.71 33.36 -18.71
CA ILE A 233 18.66 34.14 -17.90
C ILE A 233 18.83 35.56 -18.46
N CYS A 234 19.19 35.70 -19.74
CA CYS A 234 19.58 36.99 -20.31
C CYS A 234 18.38 37.88 -20.64
N GLU A 235 17.35 37.33 -21.29
CA GLU A 235 16.21 38.11 -21.79
C GLU A 235 15.10 38.18 -20.75
N LYS A 236 14.82 37.07 -20.06
CA LYS A 236 13.76 37.03 -19.04
C LYS A 236 14.24 37.38 -17.64
N LYS A 237 15.54 37.40 -17.35
CA LYS A 237 16.11 37.70 -16.03
C LYS A 237 15.54 36.83 -14.92
N LEU A 238 15.47 35.51 -15.16
CA LEU A 238 14.92 34.54 -14.21
C LEU A 238 16.01 33.69 -13.55
N ASN A 239 15.80 33.37 -12.28
CA ASN A 239 16.57 32.33 -11.59
C ASN A 239 16.24 30.98 -12.22
N THR A 240 17.24 30.26 -12.71
CA THR A 240 17.00 29.14 -13.64
C THR A 240 17.55 27.83 -13.10
N TYR A 241 16.70 26.80 -13.09
CA TYR A 241 17.09 25.40 -12.90
C TYR A 241 17.05 24.64 -14.22
N ILE A 242 18.07 23.82 -14.49
CA ILE A 242 18.02 22.82 -15.58
C ILE A 242 17.63 21.46 -15.01
N LYS A 243 16.58 20.85 -15.56
CA LYS A 243 16.17 19.49 -15.22
C LYS A 243 17.22 18.46 -15.69
N CYS A 244 17.64 17.61 -14.77
CA CYS A 244 18.63 16.56 -14.98
C CYS A 244 18.05 15.19 -14.61
N ASN A 245 18.18 14.22 -15.51
CA ASN A 245 17.72 12.86 -15.30
C ASN A 245 18.85 11.94 -14.82
N PRO A 246 18.56 10.85 -14.07
CA PRO A 246 19.57 9.85 -13.69
C PRO A 246 20.25 9.14 -14.86
N THR A 247 19.80 9.34 -16.10
CA THR A 247 20.48 8.88 -17.31
C THR A 247 21.94 9.38 -17.37
N LEU A 248 22.25 10.52 -16.74
CA LEU A 248 23.62 11.01 -16.54
C LEU A 248 24.56 10.05 -15.78
N LEU A 249 24.04 9.04 -15.09
CA LEU A 249 24.84 7.99 -14.43
C LEU A 249 25.35 6.92 -15.40
N GLY A 250 24.73 6.80 -16.58
CA GLY A 250 24.99 5.74 -17.55
C GLY A 250 24.19 4.47 -17.28
N TYR A 251 23.92 3.73 -18.37
CA TYR A 251 23.08 2.54 -18.38
C TYR A 251 23.55 1.47 -17.39
N ASP A 252 24.84 1.12 -17.43
CA ASP A 252 25.42 0.05 -16.61
C ASP A 252 25.25 0.32 -15.10
N TYR A 253 25.43 1.58 -14.68
CA TYR A 253 25.25 1.95 -13.28
C TYR A 253 23.80 1.81 -12.85
N ALA A 254 22.87 2.33 -13.66
CA ALA A 254 21.45 2.27 -13.37
C ALA A 254 20.95 0.82 -13.31
N ARG A 255 21.32 0.00 -14.30
CA ARG A 255 20.95 -1.42 -14.39
C ARG A 255 21.47 -2.21 -13.19
N LYS A 256 22.78 -2.11 -12.91
CA LYS A 256 23.40 -2.79 -11.77
C LYS A 256 22.77 -2.40 -10.44
N THR A 257 22.49 -1.11 -10.25
CA THR A 257 21.87 -0.59 -9.01
C THR A 257 20.48 -1.18 -8.81
N LEU A 258 19.60 -1.06 -9.82
CA LEU A 258 18.24 -1.58 -9.75
C LEU A 258 18.20 -3.10 -9.56
N ASP A 259 19.07 -3.85 -10.23
CA ASP A 259 19.18 -5.32 -10.05
C ASP A 259 19.57 -5.68 -8.63
N SER A 260 20.57 -4.99 -8.06
CA SER A 260 21.05 -5.25 -6.70
C SER A 260 20.00 -5.01 -5.61
N LEU A 261 19.02 -4.15 -5.93
CA LEU A 261 17.90 -3.77 -5.06
C LEU A 261 16.61 -4.56 -5.36
N GLY A 262 16.61 -5.48 -6.33
CA GLY A 262 15.48 -6.33 -6.65
C GLY A 262 14.49 -5.77 -7.68
N PHE A 263 14.84 -4.67 -8.35
CA PHE A 263 14.08 -4.07 -9.46
C PHE A 263 14.53 -4.58 -10.83
N GLY A 264 15.08 -5.80 -10.91
CA GLY A 264 15.50 -6.42 -12.19
C GLY A 264 14.37 -6.71 -13.18
N TYR A 265 13.12 -6.52 -12.77
CA TYR A 265 11.94 -6.61 -13.63
C TYR A 265 11.62 -5.31 -14.37
N VAL A 266 12.21 -4.18 -13.96
CA VAL A 266 12.02 -2.88 -14.61
C VAL A 266 12.83 -2.90 -15.90
N VAL A 267 12.17 -2.74 -17.04
CA VAL A 267 12.78 -2.85 -18.37
C VAL A 267 13.06 -1.45 -18.92
N PHE A 268 14.28 -1.25 -19.39
CA PHE A 268 14.75 -0.06 -20.10
C PHE A 268 16.03 -0.44 -20.85
N ASP A 269 16.36 0.28 -21.91
CA ASP A 269 17.54 0.06 -22.73
C ASP A 269 18.54 1.22 -22.63
N ALA A 270 19.60 1.14 -23.43
CA ALA A 270 20.65 2.15 -23.48
C ALA A 270 20.26 3.40 -24.30
N HIS A 271 19.19 3.36 -25.10
CA HIS A 271 18.83 4.42 -26.05
C HIS A 271 18.63 5.77 -25.34
N HIS A 272 17.79 5.79 -24.30
CA HIS A 272 17.57 6.97 -23.47
C HIS A 272 18.84 7.50 -22.80
N PHE A 273 19.83 6.63 -22.54
CA PHE A 273 21.10 7.02 -21.93
C PHE A 273 22.09 7.59 -22.94
N GLU A 274 21.94 7.27 -24.22
CA GLU A 274 22.81 7.74 -25.31
C GLU A 274 22.30 9.04 -25.93
N GLU A 275 20.97 9.24 -25.97
CA GLU A 275 20.34 10.42 -26.57
C GLU A 275 20.12 11.58 -25.58
N ASP A 276 19.92 11.29 -24.29
CA ASP A 276 19.79 12.34 -23.28
C ASP A 276 21.08 13.16 -23.12
N LEU A 277 21.00 14.26 -22.37
CA LEU A 277 22.15 15.06 -21.98
C LEU A 277 23.27 14.18 -21.38
N GLN A 278 24.44 14.21 -22.00
CA GLN A 278 25.60 13.44 -21.57
C GLN A 278 26.41 14.20 -20.52
N TRP A 279 27.10 13.46 -19.64
CA TRP A 279 27.93 14.07 -18.59
C TRP A 279 29.05 14.95 -19.15
N ALA A 280 29.62 14.58 -20.30
CA ALA A 280 30.69 15.32 -20.97
C ALA A 280 30.23 16.69 -21.50
N ASP A 281 28.95 16.83 -21.83
CA ASP A 281 28.35 18.08 -22.32
C ASP A 281 27.74 18.90 -21.17
N ALA A 282 27.14 18.21 -20.19
CA ALA A 282 26.50 18.81 -19.03
C ALA A 282 27.46 19.68 -18.21
N VAL A 283 28.65 19.16 -17.88
CA VAL A 283 29.59 19.86 -16.98
C VAL A 283 30.06 21.19 -17.59
N PRO A 284 30.60 21.24 -18.82
CA PRO A 284 31.00 22.51 -19.43
C PRO A 284 29.83 23.48 -19.62
N MET A 285 28.63 22.98 -19.94
CA MET A 285 27.43 23.81 -20.06
C MET A 285 27.07 24.47 -18.73
N PHE A 286 27.05 23.70 -17.63
CA PHE A 286 26.77 24.24 -16.30
C PHE A 286 27.81 25.27 -15.87
N GLU A 287 29.10 25.06 -16.14
CA GLU A 287 30.14 26.06 -15.85
C GLU A 287 29.89 27.39 -16.58
N ARG A 288 29.49 27.34 -17.86
CA ARG A 288 29.15 28.54 -18.64
C ARG A 288 27.90 29.23 -18.09
N LEU A 289 26.86 28.48 -17.75
CA LEU A 289 25.62 29.02 -17.22
C LEU A 289 25.79 29.61 -15.80
N ILE A 290 26.61 29.00 -14.94
CA ILE A 290 26.99 29.57 -13.64
C ILE A 290 27.64 30.94 -13.85
N ALA A 291 28.62 31.04 -14.75
CA ALA A 291 29.30 32.30 -15.04
C ALA A 291 28.35 33.35 -15.67
N LEU A 292 27.39 32.90 -16.49
CA LEU A 292 26.37 33.76 -17.09
C LEU A 292 25.42 34.33 -16.03
N CYS A 293 24.88 33.49 -15.14
CA CYS A 293 24.01 33.90 -14.04
C CYS A 293 24.72 34.90 -13.11
N GLN A 294 25.99 34.68 -12.78
CA GLN A 294 26.80 35.63 -12.01
C GLN A 294 26.91 37.01 -12.69
N ARG A 295 27.04 37.05 -14.03
CA ARG A 295 27.08 38.31 -14.79
C ARG A 295 25.72 39.01 -14.85
N GLU A 296 24.64 38.26 -14.98
CA GLU A 296 23.28 38.79 -15.12
C GLU A 296 22.60 39.10 -13.77
N GLY A 297 23.20 38.66 -12.65
CA GLY A 297 22.69 38.92 -11.30
C GLY A 297 21.50 38.04 -10.91
N VAL A 298 21.45 36.81 -11.43
CA VAL A 298 20.43 35.80 -11.11
C VAL A 298 21.12 34.51 -10.64
N ASP A 299 20.37 33.59 -10.05
CA ASP A 299 20.86 32.30 -9.57
C ASP A 299 20.75 31.19 -10.63
N PHE A 300 21.67 30.23 -10.54
CA PHE A 300 21.65 28.99 -11.32
C PHE A 300 21.62 27.77 -10.41
N GLY A 301 20.91 26.72 -10.85
CA GLY A 301 20.98 25.41 -10.22
C GLY A 301 20.58 24.29 -11.16
N VAL A 302 20.59 23.07 -10.64
CA VAL A 302 20.05 21.90 -11.33
C VAL A 302 18.86 21.32 -10.57
N LYS A 303 17.91 20.77 -11.32
CA LYS A 303 16.73 20.09 -10.80
C LYS A 303 16.88 18.60 -11.06
N LEU A 304 17.08 17.79 -10.03
CA LEU A 304 17.09 16.34 -10.21
C LEU A 304 15.64 15.83 -10.31
N THR A 305 15.35 15.21 -11.45
CA THR A 305 14.00 14.80 -11.86
C THR A 305 13.32 13.81 -10.90
N ASN A 306 12.00 13.75 -11.02
CA ASN A 306 11.12 12.74 -10.44
C ASN A 306 10.81 11.56 -11.35
N THR A 307 11.33 11.52 -12.57
CA THR A 307 10.96 10.51 -13.58
C THR A 307 12.18 9.82 -14.20
N PHE A 308 12.04 8.53 -14.47
CA PHE A 308 13.03 7.71 -15.17
C PHE A 308 12.32 6.86 -16.25
N PRO A 309 12.69 6.98 -17.54
CA PRO A 309 11.97 6.32 -18.63
C PRO A 309 12.12 4.80 -18.55
N VAL A 310 11.02 4.07 -18.74
CA VAL A 310 10.95 2.60 -18.70
C VAL A 310 9.87 2.09 -19.66
N ASP A 311 10.00 0.84 -20.08
CA ASP A 311 9.04 0.19 -20.98
C ASP A 311 7.85 -0.38 -20.21
N VAL A 312 6.67 -0.33 -20.83
CA VAL A 312 5.47 -1.01 -20.35
C VAL A 312 5.50 -2.46 -20.83
N THR A 313 5.88 -3.38 -19.94
CA THR A 313 6.05 -4.80 -20.27
C THR A 313 5.07 -5.71 -19.54
N ARG A 314 4.26 -5.17 -18.61
CA ARG A 314 3.31 -5.93 -17.79
C ARG A 314 1.89 -5.38 -17.85
N GLY A 315 1.61 -4.46 -18.78
CA GLY A 315 0.32 -3.79 -18.91
C GLY A 315 0.02 -2.86 -17.74
N GLU A 316 1.05 -2.24 -17.18
CA GLU A 316 0.94 -1.30 -16.04
C GLU A 316 0.06 -0.10 -16.36
N LEU A 317 0.26 0.46 -17.54
CA LEU A 317 -0.47 1.60 -18.10
C LEU A 317 -0.77 1.33 -19.58
N PRO A 318 -1.77 1.98 -20.18
CA PRO A 318 -2.13 1.81 -21.59
C PRO A 318 -1.18 2.58 -22.52
N SER A 319 0.13 2.38 -22.42
CA SER A 319 1.17 3.01 -23.26
C SER A 319 2.29 2.00 -23.55
N ASP A 320 3.19 2.35 -24.48
CA ASP A 320 4.40 1.54 -24.75
C ASP A 320 5.55 1.89 -23.80
N GLU A 321 5.64 3.16 -23.40
CA GLU A 321 6.61 3.69 -22.43
C GLU A 321 5.91 4.39 -21.26
N MET A 322 6.60 4.48 -20.13
CA MET A 322 6.14 5.19 -18.93
C MET A 322 7.33 5.74 -18.13
N TYR A 323 7.02 6.57 -17.15
CA TYR A 323 8.00 7.22 -16.29
C TYR A 323 7.94 6.69 -14.87
N MET A 324 9.02 6.04 -14.42
CA MET A 324 9.18 5.52 -13.06
C MET A 324 9.62 6.61 -12.07
N SER A 325 9.04 6.60 -10.88
CA SER A 325 9.27 7.52 -9.77
C SER A 325 9.18 6.80 -8.42
N GLY A 326 9.36 7.53 -7.32
CA GLY A 326 9.22 6.99 -5.96
C GLY A 326 10.48 6.28 -5.45
N ARG A 327 10.30 5.33 -4.53
CA ARG A 327 11.42 4.73 -3.79
C ARG A 327 12.46 4.01 -4.66
N ALA A 328 12.05 3.48 -5.82
CA ALA A 328 12.97 2.84 -6.77
C ALA A 328 13.93 3.86 -7.43
N LEU A 329 13.49 5.12 -7.54
CA LEU A 329 14.27 6.19 -8.16
C LEU A 329 15.24 6.87 -7.17
N TYR A 330 14.99 6.78 -5.86
CA TYR A 330 15.80 7.44 -4.84
C TYR A 330 17.29 7.06 -4.89
N PRO A 331 17.68 5.77 -4.94
CA PRO A 331 19.10 5.38 -5.01
C PRO A 331 19.83 5.95 -6.22
N LEU A 332 19.16 6.02 -7.38
CA LEU A 332 19.74 6.61 -8.59
C LEU A 332 19.88 8.12 -8.43
N THR A 333 18.84 8.80 -7.96
CA THR A 333 18.84 10.27 -7.90
C THR A 333 19.83 10.79 -6.85
N VAL A 334 19.93 10.16 -5.68
CA VAL A 334 20.92 10.54 -4.68
C VAL A 334 22.35 10.23 -5.14
N SER A 335 22.55 9.18 -5.96
CA SER A 335 23.85 8.91 -6.60
C SER A 335 24.24 10.01 -7.58
N LEU A 336 23.27 10.51 -8.37
CA LEU A 336 23.51 11.65 -9.26
C LEU A 336 23.79 12.93 -8.47
N ALA A 337 23.06 13.16 -7.38
CA ALA A 337 23.32 14.28 -6.47
C ALA A 337 24.75 14.24 -5.90
N ALA A 338 25.21 13.06 -5.46
CA ALA A 338 26.58 12.88 -4.96
C ALA A 338 27.62 13.18 -6.05
N ARG A 339 27.38 12.72 -7.29
CA ARG A 339 28.26 12.97 -8.43
C ARG A 339 28.36 14.46 -8.76
N ILE A 340 27.24 15.16 -8.80
CA ILE A 340 27.18 16.61 -9.06
C ILE A 340 27.83 17.39 -7.93
N ALA A 341 27.48 17.09 -6.67
CA ALA A 341 28.07 17.75 -5.51
C ALA A 341 29.59 17.61 -5.50
N LYS A 342 30.12 16.44 -5.86
CA LYS A 342 31.57 16.22 -5.99
C LYS A 342 32.19 16.98 -7.16
N GLN A 343 31.52 17.05 -8.31
CA GLN A 343 32.04 17.73 -9.51
C GLN A 343 32.21 19.24 -9.32
N PHE A 344 31.31 19.86 -8.54
CA PHE A 344 31.29 21.30 -8.32
C PHE A 344 31.71 21.70 -6.89
N ASP A 345 32.40 20.81 -6.17
CA ASP A 345 32.86 21.03 -4.79
C ASP A 345 31.76 21.56 -3.84
N GLY A 346 30.53 21.10 -4.05
CA GLY A 346 29.34 21.50 -3.30
C GLY A 346 28.76 22.88 -3.66
N ALA A 347 29.34 23.61 -4.60
CA ALA A 347 28.91 24.99 -4.90
C ALA A 347 27.62 25.06 -5.73
N LEU A 348 27.34 24.05 -6.57
CA LEU A 348 26.15 24.04 -7.43
C LEU A 348 24.90 23.66 -6.63
N ARG A 349 23.89 24.53 -6.64
CA ARG A 349 22.59 24.28 -6.00
C ARG A 349 21.84 23.13 -6.67
N ILE A 350 21.24 22.27 -5.84
CA ILE A 350 20.39 21.17 -6.28
C ILE A 350 18.98 21.34 -5.72
N SER A 351 18.00 21.47 -6.61
CA SER A 351 16.59 21.18 -6.33
C SER A 351 16.36 19.69 -6.56
N TYR A 352 15.71 18.98 -5.63
CA TYR A 352 15.65 17.51 -5.63
C TYR A 352 14.22 17.01 -5.77
N SER A 353 13.99 16.02 -6.65
CA SER A 353 12.67 15.41 -6.84
C SER A 353 12.69 13.88 -7.05
N GLY A 354 13.74 13.17 -6.66
CA GLY A 354 13.85 11.73 -6.91
C GLY A 354 13.54 10.86 -5.69
N GLY A 355 12.26 10.59 -5.44
CA GLY A 355 11.85 9.58 -4.43
C GLY A 355 12.14 9.94 -2.97
N ALA A 356 12.23 11.24 -2.65
CA ALA A 356 12.33 11.70 -1.27
C ALA A 356 11.03 11.39 -0.50
N SER A 357 11.17 11.06 0.79
CA SER A 357 10.06 10.85 1.72
C SER A 357 10.42 11.40 3.11
N ILE A 358 9.54 11.19 4.10
CA ILE A 358 9.80 11.57 5.49
C ILE A 358 11.11 10.97 6.05
N SER A 359 11.54 9.80 5.57
CA SER A 359 12.75 9.14 6.06
C SER A 359 14.04 9.74 5.51
N SER A 360 14.00 10.43 4.38
CA SER A 360 15.19 10.97 3.69
C SER A 360 15.27 12.50 3.70
N ILE A 361 14.14 13.20 3.80
CA ILE A 361 14.06 14.64 3.55
C ILE A 361 14.94 15.47 4.51
N ARG A 362 14.99 15.10 5.80
CA ARG A 362 15.86 15.78 6.77
C ARG A 362 17.33 15.62 6.38
N GLY A 363 17.73 14.41 6.01
CA GLY A 363 19.09 14.13 5.54
C GLY A 363 19.48 14.96 4.31
N LEU A 364 18.57 15.09 3.33
CA LEU A 364 18.78 15.93 2.14
C LEU A 364 18.99 17.41 2.51
N ILE A 365 18.10 17.96 3.34
CA ILE A 365 18.18 19.37 3.76
C ILE A 365 19.45 19.64 4.59
N ASP A 366 19.79 18.74 5.52
CA ASP A 366 21.00 18.84 6.35
C ASP A 366 22.29 18.70 5.52
N ALA A 367 22.22 18.07 4.35
CA ALA A 367 23.30 17.99 3.37
C ALA A 367 23.38 19.22 2.45
N GLY A 368 22.47 20.18 2.59
CA GLY A 368 22.39 21.37 1.74
C GLY A 368 21.62 21.15 0.43
N ILE A 369 20.96 20.00 0.23
CA ILE A 369 20.12 19.73 -0.94
C ILE A 369 18.72 20.26 -0.68
N TRP A 370 18.41 21.43 -1.24
CA TRP A 370 17.08 22.02 -1.18
C TRP A 370 16.91 23.12 -2.26
N PRO A 371 15.67 23.34 -2.74
CA PRO A 371 14.39 22.80 -2.27
C PRO A 371 14.15 21.32 -2.64
N VAL A 372 13.33 20.62 -1.86
CA VAL A 372 12.96 19.21 -2.07
C VAL A 372 11.49 19.10 -2.47
N THR A 373 11.19 18.58 -3.64
CA THR A 373 9.81 18.39 -4.10
C THR A 373 9.42 16.93 -4.21
N MET A 374 8.13 16.62 -4.07
CA MET A 374 7.61 15.25 -4.10
C MET A 374 6.35 15.17 -4.96
N ALA A 375 6.16 14.04 -5.66
CA ALA A 375 4.93 13.72 -6.37
C ALA A 375 4.35 12.38 -5.87
N THR A 376 5.15 11.32 -5.96
CA THR A 376 4.77 9.95 -5.57
C THR A 376 4.25 9.88 -4.13
N GLU A 377 4.88 10.61 -3.19
CA GLU A 377 4.45 10.61 -1.79
C GLU A 377 3.04 11.17 -1.60
N ILE A 378 2.67 12.19 -2.37
CA ILE A 378 1.35 12.85 -2.30
C ILE A 378 0.30 11.99 -3.02
N LEU A 379 0.70 11.16 -3.98
CA LEU A 379 -0.19 10.24 -4.69
C LEU A 379 -0.43 8.94 -3.91
N LYS A 380 0.25 8.72 -2.79
CA LYS A 380 0.04 7.56 -1.91
C LYS A 380 -0.95 7.88 -0.79
N PRO A 381 -1.59 6.87 -0.17
CA PRO A 381 -2.54 7.06 0.92
C PRO A 381 -1.99 7.98 2.02
N GLY A 382 -2.81 8.87 2.55
CA GLY A 382 -2.39 9.98 3.40
C GLY A 382 -2.16 11.29 2.64
N GLY A 383 -1.97 11.25 1.32
CA GLY A 383 -2.07 12.43 0.46
C GLY A 383 -1.24 13.64 0.90
N TYR A 384 -1.87 14.81 0.83
CA TYR A 384 -1.28 16.07 1.30
C TYR A 384 -1.06 16.08 2.82
N GLN A 385 -1.85 15.38 3.62
CA GLN A 385 -1.64 15.31 5.07
C GLN A 385 -0.25 14.81 5.47
N ARG A 386 0.43 14.01 4.63
CA ARG A 386 1.84 13.62 4.86
C ARG A 386 2.78 14.82 4.97
N MET A 387 2.47 15.93 4.31
CA MET A 387 3.27 17.14 4.37
C MET A 387 3.29 17.74 5.77
N SER A 388 2.24 17.57 6.58
CA SER A 388 2.21 18.08 7.95
C SER A 388 3.28 17.44 8.83
N GLN A 389 3.50 16.13 8.64
CA GLN A 389 4.55 15.39 9.32
C GLN A 389 5.94 15.84 8.87
N ILE A 390 6.12 16.06 7.56
CA ILE A 390 7.37 16.58 7.00
C ILE A 390 7.64 17.99 7.53
N ALA A 391 6.62 18.85 7.56
CA ALA A 391 6.72 20.20 8.09
C ALA A 391 7.16 20.19 9.55
N ALA A 392 6.59 19.32 10.38
CA ALA A 392 6.96 19.16 11.78
C ALA A 392 8.40 18.63 11.97
N ALA A 393 8.84 17.68 11.14
CA ALA A 393 10.21 17.16 11.15
C ALA A 393 11.27 18.20 10.74
N LEU A 394 10.84 19.36 10.24
CA LEU A 394 11.68 20.45 9.77
C LEU A 394 11.45 21.75 10.55
N ASP A 395 10.70 21.76 11.66
CA ASP A 395 10.41 22.98 12.43
C ASP A 395 11.68 23.61 13.04
N ASP A 396 12.71 22.81 13.31
CA ASP A 396 13.96 23.25 13.94
C ASP A 396 15.07 23.66 12.96
N ILE A 397 14.81 23.62 11.65
CA ILE A 397 15.83 24.00 10.66
C ILE A 397 16.23 25.47 10.79
N ASP A 398 17.48 25.80 10.45
CA ASP A 398 17.94 27.20 10.44
C ASP A 398 17.33 28.01 9.27
N ASP A 399 17.45 29.33 9.34
CA ASP A 399 17.01 30.31 8.35
C ASP A 399 18.17 30.82 7.47
N LYS A 400 19.29 30.10 7.47
CA LYS A 400 20.50 30.53 6.78
C LYS A 400 20.34 30.46 5.26
N PRO A 401 21.04 31.34 4.52
CA PRO A 401 21.16 31.21 3.07
C PRO A 401 21.84 29.90 2.70
N PHE A 402 21.70 29.50 1.44
CA PHE A 402 22.32 28.30 0.89
C PHE A 402 23.83 28.27 1.18
N PRO A 403 24.29 27.30 2.00
CA PRO A 403 25.69 27.24 2.45
C PRO A 403 26.60 26.47 1.47
N GLY A 404 26.05 25.97 0.35
CA GLY A 404 26.66 24.88 -0.42
C GLY A 404 26.18 23.51 0.05
N ILE A 405 26.56 22.47 -0.70
CA ILE A 405 26.23 21.07 -0.44
C ILE A 405 27.39 20.39 0.29
N ASP A 406 27.07 19.69 1.39
CA ASP A 406 28.03 18.85 2.12
C ASP A 406 28.20 17.51 1.40
N THR A 407 29.27 17.41 0.61
CA THR A 407 29.57 16.22 -0.22
C THR A 407 29.65 14.92 0.59
N LYS A 408 30.14 14.98 1.85
CA LYS A 408 30.25 13.80 2.71
C LYS A 408 28.89 13.31 3.17
N LYS A 409 27.99 14.23 3.52
CA LYS A 409 26.61 13.87 3.91
C LYS A 409 25.85 13.27 2.73
N VAL A 410 26.00 13.82 1.53
CA VAL A 410 25.35 13.24 0.33
C VAL A 410 25.90 11.84 0.01
N GLU A 411 27.20 11.62 0.14
CA GLU A 411 27.81 10.29 -0.03
C GLU A 411 27.31 9.28 1.01
N ALA A 412 27.08 9.72 2.25
CA ALA A 412 26.46 8.90 3.29
C ALA A 412 25.02 8.51 2.95
N LEU A 413 24.21 9.46 2.44
CA LEU A 413 22.84 9.19 1.98
C LEU A 413 22.81 8.19 0.81
N MET A 414 23.73 8.34 -0.15
CA MET A 414 23.88 7.39 -1.26
C MET A 414 24.23 5.99 -0.76
N THR A 415 25.17 5.88 0.18
CA THR A 415 25.58 4.59 0.75
C THR A 415 24.44 3.93 1.53
N ASP A 416 23.66 4.70 2.29
CA ASP A 416 22.47 4.21 2.97
C ASP A 416 21.42 3.70 1.97
N ALA A 417 21.14 4.47 0.92
CA ALA A 417 20.13 4.13 -0.09
C ALA A 417 20.36 2.75 -0.74
N LEU A 418 21.63 2.34 -0.90
CA LEU A 418 22.00 1.05 -1.49
C LEU A 418 21.89 -0.14 -0.52
N LYS A 419 21.85 0.11 0.80
CA LYS A 419 21.83 -0.93 1.84
C LYS A 419 20.49 -1.01 2.58
N ASN A 420 19.76 0.10 2.64
CA ASN A 420 18.55 0.24 3.42
C ASN A 420 17.40 -0.60 2.84
N LYS A 421 16.72 -1.36 3.71
CA LYS A 421 15.61 -2.24 3.33
C LYS A 421 14.44 -1.48 2.70
N LEU A 422 14.25 -0.20 3.03
CA LEU A 422 13.20 0.66 2.48
C LEU A 422 13.25 0.76 0.95
N TYR A 423 14.46 0.80 0.38
CA TYR A 423 14.67 0.93 -1.07
C TYR A 423 14.92 -0.42 -1.76
N ARG A 424 14.70 -1.55 -1.07
CA ARG A 424 14.84 -2.90 -1.62
C ARG A 424 13.46 -3.50 -1.91
N LYS A 425 13.33 -4.21 -3.03
CA LYS A 425 12.12 -4.96 -3.35
C LYS A 425 12.06 -6.25 -2.53
N SER A 426 10.87 -6.60 -2.06
CA SER A 426 10.59 -7.93 -1.52
C SER A 426 10.95 -9.03 -2.51
N VAL A 427 11.44 -10.16 -1.97
CA VAL A 427 11.71 -11.39 -2.72
C VAL A 427 10.43 -11.91 -3.36
N LYS A 428 9.31 -11.77 -2.64
CA LYS A 428 7.98 -12.13 -3.12
C LYS A 428 7.26 -10.90 -3.68
N PRO A 429 6.53 -11.03 -4.80
CA PRO A 429 5.55 -10.02 -5.15
C PRO A 429 4.49 -9.99 -4.04
N ALA A 430 4.04 -8.79 -3.67
CA ALA A 430 2.89 -8.65 -2.77
C ALA A 430 1.68 -9.34 -3.44
N PRO A 431 0.90 -10.15 -2.70
CA PRO A 431 -0.31 -10.74 -3.23
C PRO A 431 -1.40 -9.68 -3.40
N ASP A 432 -2.46 -10.03 -4.13
CA ASP A 432 -3.61 -9.15 -4.33
C ASP A 432 -4.27 -8.81 -2.99
N ARG A 433 -4.57 -7.53 -2.81
CA ARG A 433 -5.08 -6.94 -1.55
C ARG A 433 -6.59 -6.70 -1.54
N TYR A 434 -7.30 -7.22 -2.53
CA TYR A 434 -8.66 -6.81 -2.85
C TYR A 434 -9.71 -7.76 -2.26
N VAL A 435 -10.80 -7.19 -1.76
CA VAL A 435 -12.03 -7.94 -1.48
C VAL A 435 -12.75 -8.25 -2.78
N LYS A 436 -13.27 -9.47 -2.92
CA LYS A 436 -13.87 -9.98 -4.18
C LYS A 436 -15.29 -9.48 -4.47
N ASN A 437 -15.70 -8.41 -3.82
CA ASN A 437 -17.01 -7.80 -3.98
C ASN A 437 -16.93 -6.61 -4.93
N LYS A 438 -18.04 -6.28 -5.59
CA LYS A 438 -18.15 -5.03 -6.36
C LYS A 438 -18.16 -3.84 -5.41
N LEU A 439 -17.44 -2.78 -5.74
CA LEU A 439 -17.50 -1.48 -5.03
C LEU A 439 -18.96 -0.97 -5.02
N PRO A 440 -19.60 -0.80 -3.84
CA PRO A 440 -20.97 -0.31 -3.78
C PRO A 440 -21.06 1.21 -3.98
N LEU A 441 -22.20 1.66 -4.52
CA LEU A 441 -22.48 3.08 -4.76
C LEU A 441 -22.48 3.92 -3.47
N LEU A 442 -22.92 3.33 -2.36
CA LEU A 442 -22.98 3.91 -1.01
C LEU A 442 -22.42 2.90 0.01
N ASP A 443 -22.04 3.35 1.21
CA ASP A 443 -21.54 2.52 2.32
C ASP A 443 -20.40 1.56 1.93
N CYS A 444 -19.32 2.12 1.38
CA CYS A 444 -18.20 1.34 0.84
C CYS A 444 -17.03 1.13 1.82
N TYR A 445 -17.15 1.47 3.11
CA TYR A 445 -16.05 1.23 4.05
C TYR A 445 -16.06 -0.22 4.51
N ILE A 446 -14.90 -0.85 4.46
CA ILE A 446 -14.70 -2.28 4.76
C ILE A 446 -13.33 -2.48 5.41
N ALA A 447 -13.17 -3.58 6.16
CA ALA A 447 -11.89 -4.03 6.71
C ALA A 447 -11.35 -5.18 5.85
N PRO A 448 -10.48 -4.95 4.85
CA PRO A 448 -10.05 -6.02 3.94
C PRO A 448 -9.25 -7.11 4.65
N CYS A 449 -8.57 -6.77 5.75
CA CYS A 449 -7.89 -7.74 6.61
C CYS A 449 -8.85 -8.77 7.24
N ARG A 450 -10.11 -8.39 7.52
CA ARG A 450 -11.15 -9.30 8.01
C ARG A 450 -11.66 -10.19 6.88
N ASP A 451 -11.94 -9.62 5.71
CA ASP A 451 -12.42 -10.37 4.55
C ASP A 451 -11.39 -11.39 4.03
N ASP A 452 -10.10 -11.06 4.08
CA ASP A 452 -9.03 -11.97 3.69
C ASP A 452 -8.76 -13.06 4.75
N CYS A 453 -9.04 -12.79 6.02
CA CYS A 453 -8.85 -13.76 7.08
C CYS A 453 -9.83 -14.93 6.93
N PRO A 454 -9.38 -16.20 6.83
CA PRO A 454 -10.29 -17.35 6.60
C PRO A 454 -11.37 -17.56 7.67
N ILE A 455 -11.18 -17.00 8.86
CA ILE A 455 -12.14 -17.07 9.98
C ILE A 455 -12.96 -15.77 10.14
N HIS A 456 -12.76 -14.77 9.27
CA HIS A 456 -13.33 -13.43 9.38
C HIS A 456 -13.17 -12.79 10.77
N GLN A 457 -11.97 -12.92 11.33
CA GLN A 457 -11.67 -12.41 12.66
C GLN A 457 -11.80 -10.88 12.71
N ASP A 458 -12.37 -10.37 13.81
CA ASP A 458 -12.65 -8.95 14.05
C ASP A 458 -11.36 -8.18 14.41
N ILE A 459 -10.47 -8.08 13.41
CA ILE A 459 -9.12 -7.52 13.55
C ILE A 459 -9.13 -6.06 14.02
N PRO A 460 -9.89 -5.14 13.40
CA PRO A 460 -9.96 -3.78 13.91
C PRO A 460 -10.41 -3.71 15.37
N GLY A 461 -11.38 -4.53 15.77
CA GLY A 461 -11.96 -4.54 17.11
C GLY A 461 -10.93 -4.90 18.18
N TYR A 462 -10.26 -6.05 18.05
CA TYR A 462 -9.27 -6.43 19.06
C TYR A 462 -8.03 -5.52 19.05
N LEU A 463 -7.64 -4.95 17.89
CA LEU A 463 -6.55 -3.98 17.83
C LEU A 463 -6.93 -2.71 18.59
N MET A 464 -8.15 -2.18 18.41
CA MET A 464 -8.61 -1.01 19.16
C MET A 464 -8.65 -1.27 20.67
N ALA A 465 -9.14 -2.44 21.10
CA ALA A 465 -9.13 -2.83 22.51
C ALA A 465 -7.69 -2.92 23.07
N ALA A 466 -6.79 -3.60 22.35
CA ALA A 466 -5.39 -3.76 22.74
C ALA A 466 -4.63 -2.42 22.77
N GLU A 467 -4.89 -1.50 21.84
CA GLU A 467 -4.29 -0.15 21.86
C GLU A 467 -4.73 0.65 23.09
N GLY A 468 -5.96 0.43 23.57
CA GLY A 468 -6.47 1.00 24.81
C GLY A 468 -5.97 0.32 26.09
N GLY A 469 -5.17 -0.74 25.98
CA GLY A 469 -4.74 -1.57 27.11
C GLY A 469 -5.81 -2.53 27.64
N HIS A 470 -6.95 -2.67 26.96
CA HIS A 470 -8.04 -3.56 27.33
C HIS A 470 -7.79 -4.97 26.74
N TYR A 471 -6.74 -5.65 27.22
CA TYR A 471 -6.33 -6.94 26.65
C TYR A 471 -7.35 -8.06 26.87
N ALA A 472 -8.09 -8.06 27.99
CA ALA A 472 -9.17 -9.03 28.23
C ALA A 472 -10.29 -8.89 27.19
N ASP A 473 -10.70 -7.67 26.85
CA ASP A 473 -11.67 -7.42 25.78
C ASP A 473 -11.11 -7.87 24.42
N ALA A 474 -9.84 -7.55 24.14
CA ALA A 474 -9.17 -7.96 22.92
C ALA A 474 -9.13 -9.50 22.77
N LEU A 475 -8.76 -10.23 23.82
CA LEU A 475 -8.72 -11.69 23.83
C LEU A 475 -10.13 -12.29 23.68
N ASN A 476 -11.14 -11.73 24.34
CA ASN A 476 -12.53 -12.16 24.16
C ASN A 476 -13.03 -11.97 22.72
N ILE A 477 -12.69 -10.85 22.07
CA ILE A 477 -12.98 -10.61 20.64
C ILE A 477 -12.27 -11.66 19.77
N ILE A 478 -10.99 -11.96 20.05
CA ILE A 478 -10.21 -12.97 19.33
C ILE A 478 -10.86 -14.35 19.45
N LEU A 479 -11.17 -14.79 20.69
CA LEU A 479 -11.74 -16.10 20.99
C LEU A 479 -13.11 -16.33 20.35
N GLU A 480 -13.83 -15.26 19.97
CA GLU A 480 -15.10 -15.40 19.26
C GLU A 480 -14.95 -16.24 17.99
N ARG A 481 -13.88 -16.03 17.22
CA ARG A 481 -13.65 -16.71 15.93
C ARG A 481 -12.36 -17.53 15.86
N ASN A 482 -11.52 -17.44 16.88
CA ASN A 482 -10.21 -18.06 16.90
C ASN A 482 -9.98 -18.81 18.21
N ALA A 483 -10.15 -20.13 18.17
CA ALA A 483 -9.93 -20.98 19.34
C ALA A 483 -8.45 -21.11 19.76
N LEU A 484 -7.51 -20.68 18.90
CA LEU A 484 -6.07 -20.95 19.06
C LEU A 484 -5.24 -19.65 18.94
N PRO A 485 -5.47 -18.66 19.82
CA PRO A 485 -4.80 -17.36 19.74
C PRO A 485 -3.28 -17.44 19.90
N PHE A 486 -2.73 -18.36 20.70
CA PHE A 486 -1.27 -18.48 20.88
C PHE A 486 -0.60 -19.10 19.65
N ILE A 487 -1.13 -20.21 19.12
CA ILE A 487 -0.63 -20.85 17.91
C ILE A 487 -0.74 -19.90 16.72
N THR A 488 -1.91 -19.27 16.53
CA THR A 488 -2.11 -18.33 15.41
C THR A 488 -1.46 -16.96 15.64
N GLY A 489 -1.10 -16.61 16.87
CA GLY A 489 -0.26 -15.48 17.23
C GLY A 489 1.23 -15.75 16.99
N THR A 490 1.63 -17.01 16.79
CA THR A 490 3.03 -17.37 16.58
C THR A 490 3.32 -17.77 15.13
N ILE A 491 2.54 -18.70 14.56
CA ILE A 491 2.88 -19.39 13.29
C ILE A 491 1.82 -19.25 12.19
N CYS A 492 0.76 -18.46 12.39
CA CYS A 492 -0.16 -18.13 11.29
C CYS A 492 0.63 -17.47 10.15
N PRO A 493 0.30 -17.64 8.87
CA PRO A 493 0.94 -16.89 7.77
C PRO A 493 0.37 -15.46 7.59
N HIS A 494 -0.63 -15.08 8.39
CA HIS A 494 -1.22 -13.73 8.49
C HIS A 494 -1.43 -13.02 7.13
N THR A 495 -2.11 -13.72 6.22
CA THR A 495 -2.48 -13.16 4.91
C THR A 495 -3.27 -11.85 5.02
N CYS A 496 -4.01 -11.69 6.12
CA CYS A 496 -4.73 -10.47 6.48
C CYS A 496 -3.84 -9.22 6.56
N GLY A 497 -2.54 -9.39 6.76
CA GLY A 497 -1.56 -8.31 6.69
C GLY A 497 -1.34 -7.80 5.25
N TYR A 498 -1.40 -8.67 4.23
CA TYR A 498 -1.25 -8.25 2.83
C TYR A 498 -2.41 -7.37 2.35
N SER A 499 -3.63 -7.64 2.84
CA SER A 499 -4.81 -6.82 2.57
C SER A 499 -4.93 -5.61 3.50
N CYS A 500 -3.97 -5.40 4.41
CA CYS A 500 -4.00 -4.26 5.32
C CYS A 500 -3.82 -2.95 4.56
N MET A 501 -4.78 -2.02 4.70
CA MET A 501 -4.73 -0.71 4.07
C MET A 501 -3.58 0.17 4.58
N ARG A 502 -2.89 -0.21 5.66
CA ARG A 502 -1.67 0.46 6.14
C ARG A 502 -0.44 0.11 5.28
N ALA A 503 -0.41 -1.06 4.63
CA ALA A 503 0.71 -1.49 3.80
C ALA A 503 1.11 -0.48 2.70
N PRO A 504 0.18 0.14 1.92
CA PRO A 504 0.56 1.17 0.96
C PRO A 504 0.96 2.53 1.59
N TYR A 505 0.75 2.74 2.89
CA TYR A 505 1.34 3.89 3.58
C TYR A 505 2.84 3.66 3.77
N GLU A 506 3.15 2.51 4.37
CA GLU A 506 4.48 2.13 4.86
C GLU A 506 4.64 0.60 4.82
N GLU A 507 4.16 -0.08 5.86
CA GLU A 507 4.11 -1.52 6.04
C GLU A 507 2.82 -1.90 6.76
N GLN A 508 2.49 -3.19 6.75
CA GLN A 508 1.30 -3.72 7.39
C GLN A 508 1.31 -3.50 8.91
N VAL A 509 0.12 -3.48 9.50
CA VAL A 509 -0.02 -3.58 10.96
C VAL A 509 0.51 -4.95 11.42
N HIS A 510 1.15 -4.99 12.59
CA HIS A 510 1.65 -6.21 13.23
C HIS A 510 0.49 -7.02 13.85
N ILE A 511 -0.46 -7.41 13.00
CA ILE A 511 -1.74 -8.05 13.36
C ILE A 511 -1.49 -9.34 14.16
N ARG A 512 -0.54 -10.17 13.72
CA ARG A 512 -0.16 -11.40 14.42
C ARG A 512 0.39 -11.10 15.82
N ASP A 513 1.31 -10.16 15.92
CA ASP A 513 2.03 -9.89 17.17
C ASP A 513 1.12 -9.25 18.21
N TRP A 514 0.22 -8.34 17.80
CA TRP A 514 -0.80 -7.80 18.70
C TRP A 514 -1.81 -8.84 19.19
N LYS A 515 -2.13 -9.86 18.36
CA LYS A 515 -2.96 -10.99 18.79
C LYS A 515 -2.25 -11.82 19.85
N LEU A 516 -0.96 -12.14 19.63
CA LEU A 516 -0.17 -12.89 20.60
C LEU A 516 -0.07 -12.11 21.91
N LYS A 517 0.27 -10.83 21.85
CA LYS A 517 0.34 -9.94 23.01
C LYS A 517 -0.98 -9.89 23.79
N ALA A 518 -2.12 -9.74 23.09
CA ALA A 518 -3.43 -9.76 23.74
C ALA A 518 -3.72 -11.09 24.45
N ALA A 519 -3.29 -12.21 23.86
CA ALA A 519 -3.42 -13.52 24.49
C ALA A 519 -2.53 -13.64 25.74
N GLU A 520 -1.26 -13.25 25.65
CA GLU A 520 -0.29 -13.31 26.75
C GLU A 520 -0.70 -12.45 27.95
N GLU A 521 -1.12 -11.20 27.70
CA GLU A 521 -1.44 -10.24 28.76
C GLU A 521 -2.75 -10.55 29.48
N ALA A 522 -3.69 -11.27 28.84
CA ALA A 522 -5.04 -11.49 29.38
C ALA A 522 -5.39 -12.95 29.66
N TYR A 523 -4.49 -13.90 29.41
CA TYR A 523 -4.75 -15.34 29.54
C TYR A 523 -5.30 -15.73 30.91
N ASP A 524 -4.59 -15.36 31.98
CA ASP A 524 -4.94 -15.73 33.36
C ASP A 524 -6.26 -15.07 33.82
N GLU A 525 -6.59 -13.90 33.27
CA GLU A 525 -7.84 -13.18 33.54
C GLU A 525 -9.03 -13.83 32.82
N VAL A 526 -8.87 -14.17 31.54
CA VAL A 526 -9.97 -14.62 30.68
C VAL A 526 -10.27 -16.10 30.85
N LEU A 527 -9.25 -16.96 31.00
CA LEU A 527 -9.41 -18.41 31.11
C LEU A 527 -10.49 -18.85 32.12
N PRO A 528 -10.53 -18.35 33.37
CA PRO A 528 -11.55 -18.76 34.35
C PRO A 528 -12.96 -18.23 34.05
N THR A 529 -13.13 -17.32 33.09
CA THR A 529 -14.42 -16.74 32.72
C THR A 529 -15.10 -17.47 31.56
N LEU A 530 -14.40 -18.39 30.90
CA LEU A 530 -14.91 -19.10 29.74
C LEU A 530 -15.89 -20.19 30.16
N GLU A 531 -17.13 -20.08 29.68
CA GLU A 531 -18.18 -21.06 29.92
C GLU A 531 -19.07 -21.23 28.68
N ALA A 532 -19.85 -22.32 28.66
CA ALA A 532 -20.84 -22.57 27.62
C ALA A 532 -21.91 -21.46 27.61
N ARG A 533 -22.21 -20.92 26.42
CA ARG A 533 -23.15 -19.81 26.22
C ARG A 533 -24.55 -20.26 25.80
N GLY A 534 -24.74 -21.55 25.55
CA GLY A 534 -25.98 -22.11 25.04
C GLY A 534 -26.26 -23.52 25.56
N THR A 535 -27.33 -24.11 25.06
CA THR A 535 -27.63 -25.52 25.29
C THR A 535 -28.26 -26.07 24.01
N VAL A 536 -27.59 -27.04 23.40
CA VAL A 536 -28.08 -27.72 22.19
C VAL A 536 -28.59 -29.08 22.63
N LYS A 537 -29.92 -29.24 22.65
CA LYS A 537 -30.55 -30.50 23.06
C LYS A 537 -30.31 -31.58 22.02
N ASP A 538 -30.27 -32.82 22.49
CA ASP A 538 -30.23 -34.03 21.67
C ASP A 538 -29.04 -34.08 20.69
N LYS A 539 -27.93 -33.40 21.02
CA LYS A 539 -26.67 -33.44 20.28
C LYS A 539 -25.53 -33.91 21.16
N LYS A 540 -24.78 -34.89 20.65
CA LYS A 540 -23.60 -35.45 21.29
C LYS A 540 -22.55 -35.76 20.23
N VAL A 541 -21.43 -35.05 20.25
CA VAL A 541 -20.47 -35.05 19.13
C VAL A 541 -19.16 -35.69 19.54
N ALA A 542 -18.67 -36.62 18.70
CA ALA A 542 -17.32 -37.14 18.81
C ALA A 542 -16.38 -36.46 17.82
N VAL A 543 -15.23 -36.00 18.28
CA VAL A 543 -14.20 -35.39 17.43
C VAL A 543 -12.99 -36.33 17.41
N VAL A 544 -12.55 -36.75 16.22
CA VAL A 544 -11.43 -37.69 16.07
C VAL A 544 -10.17 -36.94 15.66
N GLY A 545 -9.26 -36.78 16.61
CA GLY A 545 -7.99 -36.05 16.48
C GLY A 545 -7.98 -34.77 17.33
N GLY A 546 -6.96 -34.65 18.19
CA GLY A 546 -6.73 -33.52 19.09
C GLY A 546 -5.75 -32.48 18.52
N GLY A 547 -5.67 -32.33 17.20
CA GLY A 547 -4.91 -31.27 16.54
C GLY A 547 -5.68 -29.94 16.43
N PRO A 548 -5.14 -28.92 15.75
CA PRO A 548 -5.77 -27.60 15.67
C PRO A 548 -7.23 -27.60 15.20
N ALA A 549 -7.58 -28.43 14.21
CA ALA A 549 -8.95 -28.57 13.73
C ALA A 549 -9.88 -29.12 14.83
N GLY A 550 -9.47 -30.20 15.49
CA GLY A 550 -10.28 -30.87 16.51
C GLY A 550 -10.41 -30.05 17.79
N LEU A 551 -9.35 -29.37 18.23
CA LEU A 551 -9.38 -28.42 19.33
C LEU A 551 -10.37 -27.28 19.06
N SER A 552 -10.36 -26.73 17.85
CA SER A 552 -11.28 -25.65 17.46
C SER A 552 -12.73 -26.12 17.40
N VAL A 553 -12.99 -27.31 16.85
CA VAL A 553 -14.34 -27.91 16.84
C VAL A 553 -14.83 -28.12 18.27
N ALA A 554 -13.97 -28.66 19.14
CA ALA A 554 -14.31 -28.88 20.55
C ALA A 554 -14.64 -27.58 21.27
N SER A 555 -13.80 -26.56 21.12
CA SER A 555 -14.00 -25.23 21.70
C SER A 555 -15.34 -24.61 21.26
N PHE A 556 -15.60 -24.56 19.95
CA PHE A 556 -16.80 -23.89 19.44
C PHE A 556 -18.10 -24.66 19.74
N LEU A 557 -18.12 -25.99 19.60
CA LEU A 557 -19.30 -26.80 19.92
C LEU A 557 -19.62 -26.79 21.42
N SER A 558 -18.62 -26.94 22.28
CA SER A 558 -18.83 -26.89 23.73
C SER A 558 -19.27 -25.49 24.18
N ARG A 559 -18.70 -24.42 23.60
CA ARG A 559 -19.20 -23.04 23.80
C ARG A 559 -20.65 -22.87 23.38
N ALA A 560 -21.08 -23.52 22.29
CA ALA A 560 -22.47 -23.53 21.86
C ALA A 560 -23.40 -24.35 22.80
N GLY A 561 -22.83 -25.17 23.69
CA GLY A 561 -23.56 -26.03 24.63
C GLY A 561 -23.83 -27.44 24.11
N VAL A 562 -22.97 -27.97 23.22
CA VAL A 562 -23.03 -29.34 22.71
C VAL A 562 -22.12 -30.26 23.54
N ASP A 563 -22.63 -31.42 23.96
CA ASP A 563 -21.81 -32.46 24.62
C ASP A 563 -20.77 -32.99 23.63
N THR A 564 -19.50 -32.63 23.84
CA THR A 564 -18.42 -32.86 22.87
C THR A 564 -17.27 -33.64 23.52
N THR A 565 -16.86 -34.74 22.88
CA THR A 565 -15.71 -35.55 23.31
C THR A 565 -14.67 -35.67 22.20
N VAL A 566 -13.42 -35.33 22.50
CA VAL A 566 -12.27 -35.46 21.59
C VAL A 566 -11.52 -36.76 21.88
N PHE A 567 -11.23 -37.53 20.83
CA PHE A 567 -10.43 -38.74 20.88
C PHE A 567 -9.08 -38.49 20.18
N GLU A 568 -7.98 -38.57 20.91
CA GLU A 568 -6.63 -38.33 20.41
C GLU A 568 -5.78 -39.60 20.54
N ARG A 569 -5.09 -39.99 19.46
CA ARG A 569 -4.31 -41.23 19.42
C ARG A 569 -3.04 -41.16 20.28
N THR A 570 -2.49 -39.97 20.47
CA THR A 570 -1.25 -39.74 21.23
C THR A 570 -1.55 -39.32 22.66
N SER A 571 -0.51 -39.27 23.50
CA SER A 571 -0.63 -38.87 24.90
C SER A 571 -0.74 -37.35 25.11
N LYS A 572 -0.59 -36.53 24.07
CA LYS A 572 -0.65 -35.06 24.15
C LYS A 572 -1.41 -34.44 22.97
N LEU A 573 -2.24 -33.44 23.27
CA LEU A 573 -3.00 -32.64 22.31
C LEU A 573 -2.11 -31.63 21.57
N GLY A 574 -2.56 -31.14 20.41
CA GLY A 574 -1.87 -30.15 19.58
C GLY A 574 -1.44 -30.66 18.20
N GLY A 575 -1.57 -31.96 17.91
CA GLY A 575 -1.36 -32.54 16.57
C GLY A 575 0.01 -32.23 15.96
N ILE A 576 0.05 -31.89 14.66
CA ILE A 576 1.28 -31.56 13.92
C ILE A 576 2.07 -30.42 14.60
N VAL A 577 1.38 -29.41 15.14
CA VAL A 577 2.04 -28.27 15.81
C VAL A 577 2.84 -28.75 17.03
N ARG A 578 2.28 -29.67 17.81
CA ARG A 578 2.99 -30.28 18.95
C ARG A 578 4.08 -31.26 18.52
N HIS A 579 3.80 -32.14 17.58
CA HIS A 579 4.67 -33.31 17.35
C HIS A 579 5.71 -33.13 16.24
N VAL A 580 5.56 -32.11 15.38
CA VAL A 580 6.40 -31.92 14.19
C VAL A 580 7.06 -30.55 14.17
N ILE A 581 6.30 -29.46 14.39
CA ILE A 581 6.83 -28.10 14.25
C ILE A 581 7.92 -27.84 15.31
N PRO A 582 9.15 -27.45 14.92
CA PRO A 582 10.27 -27.29 15.86
C PRO A 582 10.02 -26.29 17.00
N GLY A 583 10.66 -26.52 18.16
CA GLY A 583 10.52 -25.64 19.33
C GLY A 583 11.02 -24.20 19.14
N PHE A 584 11.91 -23.95 18.18
CA PHE A 584 12.35 -22.59 17.82
C PHE A 584 11.28 -21.79 17.05
N ARG A 585 10.22 -22.46 16.56
CA ARG A 585 9.08 -21.83 15.89
C ARG A 585 7.95 -21.51 16.86
N ILE A 586 7.67 -22.43 17.78
CA ILE A 586 6.59 -22.31 18.76
C ILE A 586 6.92 -23.14 20.00
N SER A 587 6.68 -22.57 21.18
CA SER A 587 6.91 -23.24 22.46
C SER A 587 5.80 -24.24 22.78
N ASP A 588 6.13 -25.26 23.57
CA ASP A 588 5.15 -26.21 24.10
C ASP A 588 4.12 -25.51 25.00
N GLU A 589 4.54 -24.48 25.74
CA GLU A 589 3.69 -23.65 26.61
C GLU A 589 2.61 -22.90 25.81
N ALA A 590 2.97 -22.29 24.67
CA ALA A 590 2.00 -21.63 23.81
C ALA A 590 0.92 -22.60 23.30
N ILE A 591 1.30 -23.85 23.00
CA ILE A 591 0.37 -24.90 22.59
C ILE A 591 -0.53 -25.32 23.77
N ASP A 592 0.04 -25.45 24.96
CA ASP A 592 -0.70 -25.86 26.16
C ASP A 592 -1.72 -24.78 26.58
N ASN A 593 -1.40 -23.49 26.45
CA ASN A 593 -2.34 -22.40 26.71
C ASN A 593 -3.58 -22.48 25.79
N ASP A 594 -3.39 -22.71 24.50
CA ASP A 594 -4.50 -22.90 23.55
C ASP A 594 -5.33 -24.16 23.88
N VAL A 595 -4.69 -25.23 24.35
CA VAL A 595 -5.39 -26.45 24.79
C VAL A 595 -6.27 -26.18 26.01
N GLU A 596 -5.78 -25.43 26.99
CA GLU A 596 -6.55 -25.09 28.19
C GLU A 596 -7.71 -24.14 27.87
N LEU A 597 -7.52 -23.15 26.98
CA LEU A 597 -8.62 -22.31 26.47
C LEU A 597 -9.73 -23.16 25.81
N CYS A 598 -9.34 -24.18 25.03
CA CYS A 598 -10.31 -25.08 24.40
C CYS A 598 -11.04 -25.97 25.43
N LYS A 599 -10.38 -26.38 26.51
CA LYS A 599 -10.98 -27.18 27.59
C LYS A 599 -11.95 -26.38 28.45
N ALA A 600 -11.71 -25.09 28.65
CA ALA A 600 -12.47 -24.25 29.56
C ALA A 600 -13.97 -24.20 29.24
N TYR A 601 -14.37 -24.38 27.97
CA TYR A 601 -15.77 -24.45 27.55
C TYR A 601 -16.48 -25.78 27.87
N GLY A 602 -15.78 -26.78 28.41
CA GLY A 602 -16.38 -28.01 28.94
C GLY A 602 -16.30 -29.26 28.05
N ALA A 603 -15.50 -29.23 26.97
CA ALA A 603 -15.26 -30.42 26.15
C ALA A 603 -14.46 -31.51 26.92
N ALA A 604 -14.81 -32.78 26.71
CA ALA A 604 -14.07 -33.91 27.27
C ALA A 604 -12.94 -34.35 26.32
N PHE A 605 -11.81 -34.80 26.87
CA PHE A 605 -10.65 -35.24 26.09
C PHE A 605 -10.19 -36.64 26.52
N LYS A 606 -10.08 -37.55 25.55
CA LYS A 606 -9.59 -38.92 25.72
C LYS A 606 -8.32 -39.11 24.88
N ALA A 607 -7.17 -38.98 25.54
CA ALA A 607 -5.86 -39.26 24.94
C ALA A 607 -5.62 -40.77 24.82
N ASP A 608 -4.55 -41.15 24.13
CA ASP A 608 -4.14 -42.55 23.90
C ASP A 608 -5.26 -43.44 23.33
N THR A 609 -6.17 -42.84 22.55
CA THR A 609 -7.36 -43.51 21.99
C THR A 609 -7.38 -43.34 20.47
N GLU A 610 -7.02 -44.41 19.76
CA GLU A 610 -7.09 -44.44 18.29
C GLU A 610 -8.48 -44.89 17.83
N VAL A 611 -9.14 -44.06 17.02
CA VAL A 611 -10.43 -44.41 16.40
C VAL A 611 -10.17 -44.88 14.98
N GLY A 612 -10.50 -46.14 14.71
CA GLY A 612 -10.32 -46.76 13.40
C GLY A 612 -11.46 -46.47 12.43
N ASN A 613 -12.66 -46.19 12.93
CA ASN A 613 -13.89 -46.11 12.14
C ASN A 613 -14.92 -45.17 12.80
N ALA A 614 -15.39 -44.15 12.09
CA ALA A 614 -16.43 -43.23 12.57
C ALA A 614 -17.77 -43.92 12.90
N GLN A 615 -18.10 -45.03 12.23
CA GLN A 615 -19.35 -45.76 12.49
C GLN A 615 -19.41 -46.37 13.90
N GLU A 616 -18.25 -46.71 14.48
CA GLU A 616 -18.17 -47.23 15.85
C GLU A 616 -18.70 -46.21 16.85
N LEU A 617 -18.31 -44.95 16.68
CA LEU A 617 -18.76 -43.84 17.53
C LEU A 617 -20.25 -43.54 17.35
N LEU A 618 -20.77 -43.57 16.12
CA LEU A 618 -22.22 -43.43 15.89
C LEU A 618 -23.01 -44.54 16.60
N ASN A 619 -22.51 -45.78 16.56
CA ASN A 619 -23.13 -46.91 17.25
C ASN A 619 -23.03 -46.82 18.79
N GLU A 620 -22.05 -46.09 19.32
CA GLU A 620 -21.91 -45.77 20.76
C GLU A 620 -22.86 -44.64 21.23
N GLY A 621 -23.66 -44.08 20.32
CA GLY A 621 -24.69 -43.08 20.64
C GLY A 621 -24.21 -41.63 20.49
N TYR A 622 -23.09 -41.38 19.82
CA TYR A 622 -22.78 -40.04 19.32
C TYR A 622 -23.70 -39.73 18.13
N THR A 623 -24.27 -38.52 18.11
CA THR A 623 -25.17 -38.06 17.05
C THR A 623 -24.42 -37.66 15.79
N ASP A 624 -23.21 -37.14 15.95
CA ASP A 624 -22.37 -36.68 14.84
C ASP A 624 -20.88 -36.97 15.16
N VAL A 625 -20.08 -37.25 14.12
CA VAL A 625 -18.64 -37.52 14.21
C VAL A 625 -17.86 -36.55 13.32
N VAL A 626 -16.88 -35.86 13.87
CA VAL A 626 -16.03 -34.92 13.13
C VAL A 626 -14.61 -35.48 13.03
N VAL A 627 -14.19 -35.84 11.82
CA VAL A 627 -12.85 -36.40 11.54
C VAL A 627 -11.83 -35.28 11.32
N ALA A 628 -10.88 -35.18 12.24
CA ALA A 628 -9.86 -34.12 12.34
C ALA A 628 -8.42 -34.68 12.47
N ILE A 629 -8.16 -35.85 11.87
CA ILE A 629 -6.92 -36.64 12.08
C ILE A 629 -5.64 -36.06 11.46
N GLY A 630 -5.72 -34.99 10.68
CA GLY A 630 -4.59 -34.38 9.96
C GLY A 630 -4.09 -35.17 8.73
N ALA A 631 -2.99 -34.71 8.14
CA ALA A 631 -2.31 -35.35 7.01
C ALA A 631 -0.93 -35.87 7.42
N TRP A 632 -0.85 -37.16 7.76
CA TRP A 632 0.37 -37.80 8.28
C TRP A 632 1.00 -38.81 7.32
N ALA A 633 0.38 -39.09 6.18
CA ALA A 633 0.94 -40.05 5.23
C ALA A 633 2.09 -39.41 4.43
N PRO A 634 3.18 -40.14 4.17
CA PRO A 634 4.34 -39.59 3.49
C PRO A 634 3.99 -39.13 2.08
N GLY A 635 4.74 -38.12 1.62
CA GLY A 635 4.65 -37.57 0.28
C GLY A 635 5.00 -38.57 -0.82
N ARG A 636 5.04 -38.09 -2.06
CA ARG A 636 5.56 -38.90 -3.17
C ARG A 636 7.09 -38.96 -3.09
N PRO A 637 7.73 -40.07 -3.51
CA PRO A 637 9.18 -40.12 -3.66
C PRO A 637 9.67 -38.97 -4.55
N ALA A 638 10.66 -38.22 -4.07
CA ALA A 638 11.25 -37.10 -4.81
C ALA A 638 12.42 -37.51 -5.72
N LEU A 639 12.98 -38.72 -5.51
CA LEU A 639 14.11 -39.26 -6.24
C LEU A 639 13.70 -40.48 -7.06
N LYS A 640 14.35 -40.71 -8.21
CA LYS A 640 14.22 -41.94 -8.99
C LYS A 640 14.94 -43.11 -8.32
N SER A 641 16.11 -42.85 -7.75
CA SER A 641 16.90 -43.82 -6.97
C SER A 641 17.73 -43.13 -5.89
N GLY A 642 18.08 -43.89 -4.84
CA GLY A 642 18.71 -43.39 -3.62
C GLY A 642 17.71 -43.21 -2.46
N ARG A 643 18.22 -43.06 -1.24
CA ARG A 643 17.39 -42.90 -0.02
C ARG A 643 17.28 -41.43 0.36
N ALA A 644 16.04 -40.96 0.55
CA ALA A 644 15.75 -39.66 1.18
C ALA A 644 14.97 -39.88 2.48
N LEU A 645 15.24 -39.06 3.49
CA LEU A 645 14.45 -39.00 4.72
C LEU A 645 13.14 -38.25 4.49
N ASP A 646 12.06 -38.69 5.13
CA ASP A 646 10.79 -37.97 5.13
C ASP A 646 10.85 -36.75 6.06
N ALA A 647 10.25 -35.63 5.63
CA ALA A 647 10.27 -34.38 6.40
C ALA A 647 9.61 -34.50 7.78
N LEU A 648 8.47 -35.18 7.91
CA LEU A 648 7.78 -35.31 9.19
C LEU A 648 8.55 -36.21 10.16
N GLU A 649 9.10 -37.31 9.65
CA GLU A 649 9.94 -38.23 10.44
C GLU A 649 11.18 -37.51 10.97
N PHE A 650 11.85 -36.75 10.09
CA PHE A 650 13.01 -35.95 10.46
C PHE A 650 12.66 -34.90 11.52
N LEU A 651 11.64 -34.08 11.28
CA LEU A 651 11.24 -33.00 12.18
C LEU A 651 10.74 -33.54 13.53
N GLY A 652 9.99 -34.64 13.54
CA GLY A 652 9.55 -35.30 14.77
C GLY A 652 10.72 -35.85 15.59
N THR A 653 11.71 -36.45 14.93
CA THR A 653 12.94 -36.93 15.59
C THR A 653 13.76 -35.75 16.12
N PHE A 654 13.92 -34.70 15.32
CA PHE A 654 14.60 -33.46 15.71
C PHE A 654 13.94 -32.82 16.93
N LYS A 655 12.61 -32.72 16.94
CA LYS A 655 11.90 -32.10 18.06
C LYS A 655 12.05 -32.91 19.36
N LYS A 656 12.11 -34.24 19.26
CA LYS A 656 12.27 -35.13 20.42
C LYS A 656 13.68 -35.13 20.96
N ASP A 657 14.68 -35.27 20.09
CA ASP A 657 16.10 -35.32 20.45
C ASP A 657 16.97 -34.94 19.23
N PRO A 658 17.36 -33.66 19.07
CA PRO A 658 18.23 -33.22 17.99
C PRO A 658 19.57 -33.95 17.96
N GLY A 659 20.10 -34.37 19.13
CA GLY A 659 21.41 -35.02 19.25
C GLY A 659 21.41 -36.47 18.77
N SER A 660 20.23 -37.08 18.59
CA SER A 660 20.08 -38.42 18.03
C SER A 660 20.26 -38.49 16.50
N LEU A 661 20.24 -37.33 15.82
CA LEU A 661 20.35 -37.25 14.37
C LEU A 661 21.82 -37.19 13.93
N ASN A 662 22.19 -38.03 12.95
CA ASN A 662 23.48 -37.99 12.28
C ASN A 662 23.26 -37.78 10.78
N LEU A 663 23.41 -36.54 10.32
CA LEU A 663 23.14 -36.16 8.92
C LEU A 663 24.42 -36.03 8.07
N GLY A 664 25.59 -36.07 8.69
CA GLY A 664 26.87 -35.72 8.04
C GLY A 664 27.03 -34.21 7.83
N THR A 665 27.95 -33.82 6.94
CA THR A 665 28.35 -32.42 6.71
C THR A 665 27.47 -31.68 5.71
N ASP A 666 26.92 -32.37 4.71
CA ASP A 666 26.26 -31.77 3.55
C ASP A 666 24.81 -32.27 3.44
N VAL A 667 23.87 -31.45 3.87
CA VAL A 667 22.44 -31.80 3.86
C VAL A 667 21.74 -31.10 2.70
N VAL A 668 21.04 -31.88 1.87
CA VAL A 668 20.16 -31.35 0.82
C VAL A 668 18.70 -31.50 1.21
N VAL A 669 17.95 -30.39 1.15
CA VAL A 669 16.51 -30.35 1.34
C VAL A 669 15.82 -30.17 -0.01
N ILE A 670 14.97 -31.11 -0.39
CA ILE A 670 14.17 -31.05 -1.62
C ILE A 670 12.80 -30.48 -1.30
N GLY A 671 12.51 -29.27 -1.77
CA GLY A 671 11.22 -28.63 -1.55
C GLY A 671 11.29 -27.12 -1.69
N GLY A 672 10.19 -26.44 -1.36
CA GLY A 672 10.17 -24.98 -1.33
C GLY A 672 8.96 -24.37 -0.61
N GLY A 673 8.19 -25.19 0.12
CA GLY A 673 7.11 -24.72 1.00
C GLY A 673 7.59 -24.52 2.43
N ASN A 674 6.70 -24.09 3.33
CA ASN A 674 7.06 -23.80 4.74
C ASN A 674 7.70 -25.01 5.44
N THR A 675 7.21 -26.23 5.20
CA THR A 675 7.85 -27.46 5.72
C THR A 675 9.31 -27.58 5.28
N ALA A 676 9.65 -27.21 4.04
CA ALA A 676 11.04 -27.26 3.57
C ALA A 676 11.93 -26.23 4.28
N MET A 677 11.36 -25.06 4.65
CA MET A 677 12.08 -24.05 5.43
C MET A 677 12.32 -24.55 6.86
N ASP A 678 11.30 -25.11 7.52
CA ASP A 678 11.46 -25.71 8.86
C ASP A 678 12.49 -26.85 8.85
N VAL A 679 12.46 -27.73 7.84
CA VAL A 679 13.45 -28.80 7.66
C VAL A 679 14.86 -28.23 7.49
N ALA A 680 15.06 -27.24 6.62
CA ALA A 680 16.37 -26.66 6.38
C ALA A 680 16.94 -25.98 7.63
N ARG A 681 16.10 -25.22 8.33
CA ARG A 681 16.46 -24.52 9.57
C ARG A 681 16.74 -25.49 10.72
N ALA A 682 15.98 -26.58 10.83
CA ALA A 682 16.23 -27.63 11.81
C ALA A 682 17.53 -28.40 11.48
N ALA A 683 17.76 -28.75 10.21
CA ALA A 683 18.99 -29.43 9.78
C ALA A 683 20.23 -28.60 10.11
N LYS A 684 20.18 -27.28 9.94
CA LYS A 684 21.28 -26.37 10.28
C LYS A 684 21.64 -26.37 11.78
N ARG A 685 20.71 -26.79 12.63
CA ARG A 685 20.87 -26.89 14.09
C ARG A 685 21.32 -28.27 14.55
N VAL A 686 21.46 -29.25 13.64
CA VAL A 686 21.95 -30.60 13.98
C VAL A 686 23.49 -30.58 14.06
N PRO A 687 24.10 -31.11 15.15
CA PRO A 687 25.56 -31.19 15.26
C PRO A 687 26.20 -31.93 14.09
N GLY A 688 27.31 -31.39 13.57
CA GLY A 688 28.09 -31.98 12.47
C GLY A 688 27.69 -31.51 11.07
N VAL A 689 26.57 -30.80 10.92
CA VAL A 689 26.14 -30.21 9.64
C VAL A 689 26.89 -28.92 9.37
N GLU A 690 27.58 -28.84 8.22
CA GLU A 690 28.31 -27.65 7.78
C GLU A 690 27.50 -26.87 6.73
N HIS A 691 26.99 -27.58 5.72
CA HIS A 691 26.22 -27.02 4.61
C HIS A 691 24.79 -27.55 4.59
N VAL A 692 23.83 -26.64 4.43
CA VAL A 692 22.42 -26.98 4.16
C VAL A 692 22.01 -26.30 2.87
N ARG A 693 21.67 -27.11 1.87
CA ARG A 693 21.30 -26.66 0.53
C ARG A 693 19.85 -26.99 0.25
N LEU A 694 19.04 -25.97 -0.02
CA LEU A 694 17.64 -26.14 -0.43
C LEU A 694 17.56 -26.14 -1.95
N VAL A 695 17.29 -27.31 -2.54
CA VAL A 695 17.22 -27.50 -3.99
C VAL A 695 15.79 -27.25 -4.47
N TYR A 696 15.63 -26.29 -5.37
CA TYR A 696 14.33 -25.92 -5.92
C TYR A 696 14.36 -25.69 -7.43
N ARG A 697 13.41 -26.28 -8.15
CA ARG A 697 13.32 -26.25 -9.62
C ARG A 697 12.97 -24.89 -10.25
N ARG A 698 12.74 -23.85 -9.44
CA ARG A 698 12.50 -22.47 -9.89
C ARG A 698 13.33 -21.52 -9.02
N THR A 699 13.14 -20.22 -9.20
CA THR A 699 13.72 -19.22 -8.29
C THR A 699 12.91 -19.09 -6.99
N ARG A 700 13.53 -18.54 -5.95
CA ARG A 700 13.00 -18.20 -4.63
C ARG A 700 11.75 -17.35 -4.71
N ARG A 701 11.65 -16.48 -5.73
CA ARG A 701 10.42 -15.72 -6.04
C ARG A 701 9.21 -16.62 -6.22
N TYR A 702 9.38 -17.83 -6.77
CA TYR A 702 8.29 -18.79 -7.04
C TYR A 702 8.18 -19.96 -6.03
N MET A 703 9.00 -19.97 -4.97
CA MET A 703 8.86 -20.92 -3.86
C MET A 703 7.47 -20.79 -3.20
N PRO A 704 6.77 -21.87 -2.83
CA PRO A 704 5.50 -21.75 -2.11
C PRO A 704 5.61 -21.16 -0.70
N ALA A 705 6.80 -21.16 -0.08
CA ALA A 705 6.98 -20.66 1.27
C ALA A 705 6.72 -19.15 1.39
N ASP A 706 6.23 -18.76 2.57
CA ASP A 706 6.04 -17.36 2.95
C ASP A 706 7.38 -16.63 2.97
N GLU A 707 7.39 -15.34 2.64
CA GLU A 707 8.64 -14.57 2.52
C GLU A 707 9.42 -14.54 3.83
N GLU A 708 8.73 -14.39 4.96
CA GLU A 708 9.33 -14.41 6.30
C GLU A 708 10.15 -15.69 6.54
N GLU A 709 9.61 -16.85 6.14
CA GLU A 709 10.29 -18.14 6.27
C GLU A 709 11.53 -18.24 5.38
N LEU A 710 11.48 -17.65 4.18
CA LEU A 710 12.64 -17.58 3.29
C LEU A 710 13.75 -16.70 3.88
N VAL A 711 13.38 -15.53 4.42
CA VAL A 711 14.32 -14.60 5.05
C VAL A 711 14.98 -15.25 6.26
N MET A 712 14.21 -15.86 7.15
CA MET A 712 14.75 -16.57 8.33
C MET A 712 15.67 -17.73 7.93
N ALA A 713 15.35 -18.49 6.89
CA ALA A 713 16.22 -19.56 6.41
C ALA A 713 17.56 -19.03 5.86
N LEU A 714 17.53 -17.91 5.13
CA LEU A 714 18.75 -17.25 4.65
C LEU A 714 19.60 -16.70 5.81
N GLU A 715 18.96 -16.13 6.84
CA GLU A 715 19.63 -15.63 8.04
C GLU A 715 20.26 -16.75 8.88
N ASP A 716 19.63 -17.94 8.92
CA ASP A 716 20.21 -19.16 9.50
C ASP A 716 21.39 -19.72 8.65
N GLY A 717 21.65 -19.17 7.45
CA GLY A 717 22.74 -19.58 6.56
C GLY A 717 22.42 -20.76 5.65
N VAL A 718 21.14 -20.95 5.29
CA VAL A 718 20.71 -21.94 4.29
C VAL A 718 21.04 -21.44 2.89
N GLU A 719 21.67 -22.29 2.08
CA GLU A 719 22.00 -22.02 0.68
C GLU A 719 20.81 -22.38 -0.23
N PHE A 720 20.21 -21.40 -0.92
CA PHE A 720 19.17 -21.69 -1.91
C PHE A 720 19.79 -22.02 -3.26
N VAL A 721 19.64 -23.28 -3.68
CA VAL A 721 20.12 -23.77 -4.97
C VAL A 721 18.93 -23.81 -5.93
N GLU A 722 18.73 -22.66 -6.58
CA GLU A 722 17.61 -22.39 -7.48
C GLU A 722 17.81 -23.06 -8.85
N LEU A 723 16.71 -23.21 -9.59
CA LEU A 723 16.69 -23.75 -10.95
C LEU A 723 17.29 -25.16 -11.10
N LEU A 724 17.18 -26.00 -10.06
CA LEU A 724 17.62 -27.39 -10.11
C LEU A 724 16.46 -28.34 -9.79
N ALA A 725 16.25 -29.36 -10.62
CA ALA A 725 15.31 -30.45 -10.32
C ALA A 725 16.09 -31.71 -9.91
N PRO A 726 15.88 -32.23 -8.69
CA PRO A 726 16.61 -33.40 -8.21
C PRO A 726 16.18 -34.67 -8.94
N ASP A 727 17.13 -35.59 -9.15
CA ASP A 727 16.90 -36.83 -9.89
C ASP A 727 17.34 -38.08 -9.09
N THR A 728 18.65 -38.25 -8.87
CA THR A 728 19.23 -39.46 -8.27
C THR A 728 20.28 -39.12 -7.22
N LEU A 729 20.28 -39.82 -6.09
CA LEU A 729 21.34 -39.76 -5.08
C LEU A 729 22.24 -41.00 -5.20
N ASP A 730 23.52 -40.80 -5.49
CA ASP A 730 24.54 -41.85 -5.58
C ASP A 730 25.87 -41.37 -5.00
N ASP A 731 26.56 -42.22 -4.23
CA ASP A 731 27.86 -41.96 -3.59
C ASP A 731 28.02 -40.57 -2.95
N GLY A 732 27.02 -40.13 -2.17
CA GLY A 732 27.04 -38.83 -1.49
C GLY A 732 26.85 -37.62 -2.41
N LYS A 733 26.40 -37.82 -3.65
CA LYS A 733 26.12 -36.76 -4.63
C LYS A 733 24.71 -36.87 -5.20
N LEU A 734 23.99 -35.75 -5.16
CA LEU A 734 22.68 -35.61 -5.77
C LEU A 734 22.82 -35.08 -7.20
N SER A 735 22.41 -35.86 -8.19
CA SER A 735 22.26 -35.38 -9.57
C SER A 735 21.00 -34.51 -9.69
N CYS A 736 21.16 -33.38 -10.37
CA CYS A 736 20.11 -32.41 -10.61
C CYS A 736 20.08 -31.98 -12.08
N ASP A 737 18.92 -32.01 -12.70
CA ASP A 737 18.70 -31.39 -14.00
C ASP A 737 18.66 -29.87 -13.85
N VAL A 738 19.40 -29.16 -14.70
CA VAL A 738 19.41 -27.70 -14.74
C VAL A 738 18.15 -27.21 -15.44
N MET A 739 17.43 -26.31 -14.78
CA MET A 739 16.17 -25.73 -15.24
C MET A 739 16.37 -24.31 -15.74
N ARG A 740 15.46 -23.88 -16.62
CA ARG A 740 15.21 -22.46 -16.91
C ARG A 740 13.74 -22.15 -16.71
N LEU A 741 13.42 -20.88 -16.47
CA LEU A 741 12.03 -20.44 -16.40
C LEU A 741 11.45 -20.27 -17.81
N GLY A 742 10.42 -21.05 -18.14
CA GLY A 742 9.62 -20.89 -19.37
C GLY A 742 8.57 -19.78 -19.24
N GLU A 743 7.56 -19.78 -20.10
CA GLU A 743 6.49 -18.78 -20.05
C GLU A 743 5.68 -18.82 -18.74
N PRO A 744 5.18 -17.66 -18.28
CA PRO A 744 4.23 -17.60 -17.17
C PRO A 744 2.89 -18.24 -17.55
N ASP A 745 2.24 -18.90 -16.59
CA ASP A 745 0.84 -19.33 -16.71
C ASP A 745 -0.14 -18.20 -16.39
N ALA A 746 -1.45 -18.48 -16.40
CA ALA A 746 -2.50 -17.51 -16.09
C ALA A 746 -2.39 -16.90 -14.66
N SER A 747 -1.65 -17.54 -13.76
CA SER A 747 -1.35 -17.00 -12.42
C SER A 747 -0.05 -16.18 -12.38
N GLY A 748 0.62 -15.97 -13.52
CA GLY A 748 1.94 -15.34 -13.61
C GLY A 748 3.09 -16.28 -13.20
N ARG A 749 2.79 -17.54 -12.86
CA ARG A 749 3.78 -18.49 -12.36
C ARG A 749 4.52 -19.14 -13.52
N ARG A 750 5.85 -19.05 -13.53
CA ARG A 750 6.68 -19.61 -14.60
C ARG A 750 6.90 -21.11 -14.44
N SER A 751 6.83 -21.84 -15.55
CA SER A 751 7.09 -23.28 -15.58
C SER A 751 8.59 -23.59 -15.61
N PRO A 752 9.08 -24.60 -14.88
CA PRO A 752 10.46 -25.06 -15.00
C PRO A 752 10.61 -25.89 -16.27
N VAL A 753 11.59 -25.57 -17.11
CA VAL A 753 11.88 -26.27 -18.35
C VAL A 753 13.32 -26.81 -18.27
N PRO A 754 13.55 -28.12 -18.47
CA PRO A 754 14.90 -28.68 -18.51
C PRO A 754 15.73 -28.01 -19.61
N THR A 755 17.00 -27.76 -19.31
CA THR A 755 17.99 -27.24 -20.28
C THR A 755 18.67 -28.36 -21.06
N GLY A 756 18.69 -29.58 -20.50
CA GLY A 756 19.47 -30.72 -20.99
C GLY A 756 20.78 -30.92 -20.22
N ASP A 757 21.19 -29.96 -19.41
CA ASP A 757 22.38 -30.06 -18.57
C ASP A 757 22.08 -30.71 -17.22
N THR A 758 23.06 -31.42 -16.67
CA THR A 758 23.00 -32.03 -15.34
C THR A 758 24.18 -31.54 -14.50
N VAL A 759 23.91 -31.22 -13.24
CA VAL A 759 24.93 -30.86 -12.24
C VAL A 759 24.84 -31.79 -11.03
N PHE A 760 25.90 -31.81 -10.22
CA PHE A 760 25.96 -32.61 -9.00
C PHE A 760 26.10 -31.70 -7.78
N VAL A 761 25.32 -32.00 -6.73
CA VAL A 761 25.36 -31.31 -5.45
C VAL A 761 25.80 -32.30 -4.38
N ASP A 762 26.83 -31.97 -3.60
CA ASP A 762 27.28 -32.82 -2.50
C ASP A 762 26.18 -32.92 -1.44
N ALA A 763 25.87 -34.16 -1.02
CA ALA A 763 24.74 -34.52 -0.18
C ALA A 763 25.03 -35.81 0.62
N THR A 764 25.53 -35.67 1.85
CA THR A 764 25.61 -36.79 2.81
C THR A 764 24.23 -37.28 3.23
N THR A 765 23.26 -36.36 3.32
CA THR A 765 21.85 -36.69 3.58
C THR A 765 20.93 -35.89 2.66
N VAL A 766 19.89 -36.54 2.14
CA VAL A 766 18.78 -35.89 1.43
C VAL A 766 17.50 -35.99 2.25
N ILE A 767 16.81 -34.87 2.45
CA ILE A 767 15.51 -34.81 3.13
C ILE A 767 14.47 -34.30 2.13
N THR A 768 13.34 -35.00 1.99
CA THR A 768 12.27 -34.65 1.05
C THR A 768 11.09 -33.99 1.75
N ALA A 769 10.77 -32.76 1.33
CA ALA A 769 9.66 -31.94 1.82
C ALA A 769 8.72 -31.55 0.66
N VAL A 770 8.26 -32.56 -0.09
CA VAL A 770 7.39 -32.40 -1.28
C VAL A 770 5.88 -32.55 -0.99
N GLY A 771 5.49 -32.43 0.28
CA GLY A 771 4.11 -32.38 0.76
C GLY A 771 3.53 -33.74 1.18
N GLU A 772 2.73 -33.72 2.24
CA GLU A 772 2.15 -34.88 2.92
C GLU A 772 0.78 -35.27 2.32
N ARG A 773 0.31 -36.48 2.65
CA ARG A 773 -0.97 -37.04 2.20
C ARG A 773 -1.87 -37.42 3.37
N ILE A 774 -3.14 -37.61 3.08
CA ILE A 774 -4.17 -38.00 4.06
C ILE A 774 -4.12 -39.52 4.27
N GLN A 775 -4.26 -39.95 5.53
CA GLN A 775 -4.44 -41.36 5.86
C GLN A 775 -5.86 -41.80 5.48
N GLN A 776 -5.99 -42.70 4.50
CA GLN A 776 -7.28 -43.08 3.92
C GLN A 776 -8.05 -44.13 4.74
N GLY A 777 -7.37 -44.87 5.62
CA GLY A 777 -7.92 -46.07 6.25
C GLY A 777 -9.17 -45.84 7.09
N LEU A 778 -9.24 -44.72 7.85
CA LEU A 778 -10.44 -44.38 8.64
C LEU A 778 -11.63 -44.14 7.72
N TYR A 779 -11.48 -43.28 6.71
CA TYR A 779 -12.53 -42.98 5.75
C TYR A 779 -13.03 -44.22 5.01
N GLN A 780 -12.11 -45.08 4.54
CA GLN A 780 -12.45 -46.31 3.83
C GLN A 780 -13.26 -47.27 4.72
N ARG A 781 -12.84 -47.47 5.98
CA ARG A 781 -13.58 -48.33 6.93
C ARG A 781 -14.93 -47.75 7.34
N SER A 782 -15.07 -46.43 7.30
CA SER A 782 -16.34 -45.73 7.55
C SER A 782 -17.26 -45.67 6.33
N GLY A 783 -16.83 -46.13 5.16
CA GLY A 783 -17.63 -46.06 3.93
C GLY A 783 -17.69 -44.66 3.30
N VAL A 784 -16.75 -43.77 3.64
CA VAL A 784 -16.67 -42.42 3.07
C VAL A 784 -16.07 -42.48 1.67
N GLU A 785 -16.75 -41.83 0.71
CA GLU A 785 -16.27 -41.69 -0.65
C GLU A 785 -15.02 -40.81 -0.71
N LEU A 786 -14.02 -41.26 -1.46
CA LEU A 786 -12.75 -40.54 -1.66
C LEU A 786 -12.60 -40.10 -3.11
N ASP A 787 -12.04 -38.91 -3.31
CA ASP A 787 -11.68 -38.43 -4.64
C ASP A 787 -10.43 -39.13 -5.21
N ARG A 788 -10.06 -38.77 -6.45
CA ARG A 788 -8.87 -39.33 -7.13
C ARG A 788 -7.54 -39.06 -6.40
N LYS A 789 -7.51 -38.12 -5.46
CA LYS A 789 -6.33 -37.78 -4.65
C LYS A 789 -6.41 -38.44 -3.25
N GLY A 790 -7.44 -39.22 -2.97
CA GLY A 790 -7.65 -39.89 -1.68
C GLY A 790 -8.18 -38.96 -0.59
N ARG A 791 -8.86 -37.87 -0.96
CA ARG A 791 -9.47 -36.91 -0.02
C ARG A 791 -10.96 -37.22 0.14
N PRO A 792 -11.55 -37.06 1.34
CA PRO A 792 -12.99 -37.27 1.52
C PRO A 792 -13.80 -36.29 0.66
N VAL A 793 -14.82 -36.81 -0.01
CA VAL A 793 -15.82 -35.98 -0.70
C VAL A 793 -16.76 -35.40 0.36
N VAL A 794 -16.95 -34.08 0.34
CA VAL A 794 -17.81 -33.38 1.31
C VAL A 794 -18.70 -32.35 0.63
N ASN A 795 -19.83 -32.01 1.27
CA ASN A 795 -20.70 -30.89 0.89
C ASN A 795 -20.20 -29.54 1.47
N ASP A 796 -20.99 -28.48 1.30
CA ASP A 796 -20.65 -27.11 1.75
C ASP A 796 -20.60 -26.99 3.28
N GLN A 797 -21.36 -27.83 4.01
CA GLN A 797 -21.32 -27.97 5.47
C GLN A 797 -20.17 -28.86 5.96
N LEU A 798 -19.34 -29.36 5.03
CA LEU A 798 -18.23 -30.29 5.28
C LEU A 798 -18.65 -31.69 5.75
N GLU A 799 -19.93 -32.04 5.57
CA GLU A 799 -20.45 -33.38 5.78
C GLU A 799 -20.01 -34.28 4.62
N THR A 800 -19.57 -35.49 4.95
CA THR A 800 -19.09 -36.49 3.98
C THR A 800 -20.25 -37.20 3.27
N SER A 801 -19.94 -38.18 2.41
CA SER A 801 -20.96 -39.06 1.82
C SER A 801 -21.70 -39.94 2.85
N VAL A 802 -21.18 -40.03 4.08
CA VAL A 802 -21.82 -40.74 5.20
C VAL A 802 -22.54 -39.72 6.08
N PRO A 803 -23.87 -39.81 6.24
CA PRO A 803 -24.63 -38.88 7.06
C PRO A 803 -24.08 -38.79 8.48
N HIS A 804 -24.09 -37.58 9.05
CA HIS A 804 -23.57 -37.27 10.39
C HIS A 804 -22.06 -37.47 10.58
N VAL A 805 -21.31 -37.69 9.50
CA VAL A 805 -19.84 -37.76 9.54
C VAL A 805 -19.27 -36.57 8.76
N TYR A 806 -18.46 -35.75 9.41
CA TYR A 806 -17.84 -34.55 8.86
C TYR A 806 -16.33 -34.73 8.74
N ALA A 807 -15.68 -34.00 7.83
CA ALA A 807 -14.23 -33.98 7.69
C ALA A 807 -13.69 -32.55 7.69
N VAL A 808 -12.71 -32.26 8.55
CA VAL A 808 -12.18 -30.90 8.76
C VAL A 808 -10.65 -30.86 8.76
N GLY A 809 -10.10 -29.66 8.56
CA GLY A 809 -8.66 -29.42 8.58
C GLY A 809 -7.91 -30.18 7.49
N ASP A 810 -6.68 -30.58 7.78
CA ASP A 810 -5.83 -31.26 6.81
C ASP A 810 -6.36 -32.65 6.43
N ALA A 811 -7.17 -33.28 7.29
CA ALA A 811 -7.84 -34.56 6.98
C ALA A 811 -8.86 -34.42 5.83
N ARG A 812 -9.37 -33.22 5.57
CA ARG A 812 -10.28 -32.90 4.46
C ARG A 812 -9.54 -32.59 3.16
N ARG A 813 -8.54 -31.71 3.22
CA ARG A 813 -7.96 -31.06 2.02
C ARG A 813 -6.50 -31.41 1.73
N GLY A 814 -5.81 -32.09 2.66
CA GLY A 814 -4.35 -32.22 2.69
C GLY A 814 -3.69 -31.06 3.46
N PRO A 815 -2.35 -31.00 3.49
CA PRO A 815 -1.59 -30.00 4.25
C PRO A 815 -2.02 -28.56 3.94
N SER A 816 -2.34 -27.80 4.97
CA SER A 816 -2.81 -26.42 4.87
C SER A 816 -2.38 -25.58 6.07
N THR A 817 -3.10 -24.48 6.33
CA THR A 817 -2.78 -23.55 7.43
C THR A 817 -3.68 -23.78 8.63
N VAL A 818 -3.17 -23.54 9.84
CA VAL A 818 -3.94 -23.65 11.09
C VAL A 818 -5.25 -22.85 11.02
N VAL A 819 -5.20 -21.60 10.54
CA VAL A 819 -6.40 -20.75 10.45
C VAL A 819 -7.49 -21.33 9.52
N LYS A 820 -7.13 -22.06 8.46
CA LYS A 820 -8.11 -22.75 7.59
C LYS A 820 -8.74 -23.96 8.29
N ALA A 821 -8.03 -24.59 9.21
CA ALA A 821 -8.59 -25.64 10.06
C ALA A 821 -9.59 -25.08 11.06
N ILE A 822 -9.34 -23.88 11.63
CA ILE A 822 -10.29 -23.15 12.47
C ILE A 822 -11.54 -22.76 11.67
N ALA A 823 -11.37 -22.31 10.43
CA ALA A 823 -12.49 -21.97 9.55
C ALA A 823 -13.43 -23.17 9.31
N ASP A 824 -12.87 -24.37 9.04
CA ASP A 824 -13.69 -25.58 8.93
C ASP A 824 -14.43 -25.90 10.23
N ALA A 825 -13.80 -25.67 11.38
CA ALA A 825 -14.44 -25.89 12.67
C ALA A 825 -15.65 -24.98 12.87
N ALA A 826 -15.56 -23.71 12.47
CA ALA A 826 -16.69 -22.79 12.50
C ALA A 826 -17.83 -23.26 11.57
N THR A 827 -17.51 -23.67 10.33
CA THR A 827 -18.51 -24.21 9.38
C THR A 827 -19.27 -25.40 9.95
N VAL A 828 -18.55 -26.40 10.50
CA VAL A 828 -19.19 -27.59 11.09
C VAL A 828 -19.97 -27.26 12.36
N THR A 829 -19.47 -26.33 13.17
CA THR A 829 -20.21 -25.85 14.37
C THR A 829 -21.55 -25.25 13.96
N THR A 830 -21.57 -24.32 12.99
CA THR A 830 -22.83 -23.76 12.48
C THR A 830 -23.75 -24.83 11.89
N ALA A 831 -23.21 -25.83 11.19
CA ALA A 831 -24.02 -26.92 10.64
C ALA A 831 -24.68 -27.79 11.73
N ILE A 832 -23.99 -28.06 12.84
CA ILE A 832 -24.47 -28.95 13.90
C ILE A 832 -25.36 -28.22 14.92
N SER A 833 -25.04 -26.98 15.27
CA SER A 833 -25.67 -26.25 16.38
C SER A 833 -26.33 -24.93 16.02
N SER A 834 -26.27 -24.50 14.75
CA SER A 834 -26.72 -23.17 14.30
C SER A 834 -26.07 -22.00 15.05
N PHE A 835 -24.83 -22.19 15.54
CA PHE A 835 -24.11 -21.15 16.27
C PHE A 835 -23.76 -19.97 15.34
N ASP A 836 -23.97 -18.76 15.85
CA ASP A 836 -23.66 -17.51 15.15
C ASP A 836 -22.36 -16.89 15.69
N PHE A 837 -21.44 -16.61 14.78
CA PHE A 837 -20.13 -16.01 15.06
C PHE A 837 -20.11 -14.48 14.81
N SER A 838 -21.26 -13.85 14.55
CA SER A 838 -21.35 -12.41 14.21
C SER A 838 -21.40 -11.47 15.43
N SER A 839 -21.43 -12.02 16.65
CA SER A 839 -21.71 -11.28 17.89
C SER A 839 -20.79 -10.08 18.15
N MET A 840 -19.52 -10.15 17.72
CA MET A 840 -18.50 -9.12 17.95
C MET A 840 -18.24 -8.22 16.75
N GLU A 841 -18.96 -8.33 15.64
CA GLU A 841 -18.66 -7.57 14.41
C GLU A 841 -18.77 -6.05 14.60
N ALA A 842 -19.67 -5.59 15.48
CA ALA A 842 -19.85 -4.19 15.82
C ALA A 842 -18.61 -3.58 16.53
N SER A 843 -17.80 -4.39 17.20
CA SER A 843 -16.58 -3.93 17.90
C SER A 843 -15.54 -3.35 16.96
N ASN A 844 -15.63 -3.63 15.66
CA ASN A 844 -14.71 -3.11 14.65
C ASN A 844 -14.94 -1.63 14.30
N ILE A 845 -16.04 -1.02 14.76
CA ILE A 845 -16.36 0.39 14.49
C ILE A 845 -15.97 1.26 15.67
N SER A 846 -15.07 2.21 15.45
CA SER A 846 -14.70 3.21 16.46
C SER A 846 -15.81 4.24 16.60
N SER A 847 -16.12 4.59 17.84
CA SER A 847 -16.92 5.78 18.15
C SER A 847 -16.10 7.08 18.06
N ASP A 848 -14.77 6.99 18.15
CA ASP A 848 -13.84 8.12 18.04
C ASP A 848 -13.30 8.22 16.61
N VAL A 849 -14.05 8.89 15.74
CA VAL A 849 -13.68 9.14 14.33
C VAL A 849 -12.46 10.06 14.22
N ALA A 850 -12.33 11.04 15.14
CA ALA A 850 -11.25 12.00 15.12
C ALA A 850 -9.88 11.35 15.36
N LYS A 851 -9.80 10.39 16.30
CA LYS A 851 -8.60 9.58 16.51
C LYS A 851 -8.20 8.82 15.24
N ILE A 852 -9.15 8.19 14.56
CA ILE A 852 -8.88 7.42 13.34
C ILE A 852 -8.40 8.33 12.19
N LEU A 853 -9.03 9.49 12.00
CA LEU A 853 -8.56 10.51 11.04
C LEU A 853 -7.15 10.99 11.39
N GLY A 854 -6.86 11.20 12.68
CA GLY A 854 -5.53 11.60 13.15
C GLY A 854 -4.42 10.57 12.87
N GLN A 855 -4.74 9.29 12.72
CA GLN A 855 -3.77 8.24 12.39
C GLN A 855 -3.41 8.19 10.89
N ARG A 856 -4.26 8.77 10.03
CA ARG A 856 -4.06 8.83 8.58
C ARG A 856 -3.08 9.93 8.21
N GLY A 857 -2.27 9.73 7.17
CA GLY A 857 -1.25 10.70 6.75
C GLY A 857 -0.01 10.79 7.65
N SER A 858 0.08 10.04 8.75
CA SER A 858 1.28 9.96 9.58
C SER A 858 1.95 8.61 9.42
N LEU A 859 3.19 8.63 8.95
CA LEU A 859 4.07 7.47 8.83
C LEU A 859 4.79 7.22 10.16
N CYS A 860 5.08 5.97 10.47
CA CYS A 860 5.85 5.51 11.60
C CYS A 860 7.31 5.30 11.16
N ALA A 861 8.23 5.92 11.89
CA ALA A 861 9.66 5.75 11.63
C ALA A 861 10.19 4.42 12.18
N ASP A 862 9.59 3.91 13.26
CA ASP A 862 9.94 2.64 13.91
C ASP A 862 8.69 1.80 14.20
N CYS A 863 8.26 1.07 13.19
CA CYS A 863 7.14 0.13 13.29
C CYS A 863 7.44 -1.05 14.21
N SER A 864 8.72 -1.37 14.48
CA SER A 864 9.13 -2.52 15.27
C SER A 864 8.84 -2.35 16.76
N SER A 865 8.78 -1.09 17.24
CA SER A 865 8.49 -0.75 18.63
C SER A 865 7.12 -1.24 19.13
N MET A 866 6.15 -1.40 18.22
CA MET A 866 4.76 -1.78 18.54
C MET A 866 4.13 -0.98 19.70
N THR A 867 4.53 0.28 19.90
CA THR A 867 3.95 1.13 20.94
C THR A 867 2.52 1.55 20.62
N THR A 868 2.16 1.55 19.33
CA THR A 868 0.80 1.77 18.84
C THR A 868 0.45 0.67 17.83
N THR A 869 -0.85 0.45 17.61
CA THR A 869 -1.29 -0.54 16.63
C THR A 869 -1.13 -0.05 15.20
N ARG A 870 -1.14 1.27 14.99
CA ARG A 870 -1.17 1.92 13.66
C ARG A 870 -2.39 1.52 12.81
N CYS A 871 -3.41 0.90 13.40
CA CYS A 871 -4.63 0.51 12.71
C CYS A 871 -5.33 1.75 12.12
N LEU A 872 -5.73 1.70 10.85
CA LEU A 872 -6.41 2.82 10.18
C LEU A 872 -7.92 2.87 10.42
N GLY A 873 -8.47 2.00 11.26
CA GLY A 873 -9.92 1.95 11.52
C GLY A 873 -10.77 1.87 10.25
N CYS A 874 -10.33 1.10 9.24
CA CYS A 874 -10.91 1.05 7.89
C CYS A 874 -12.45 0.93 7.83
N PRO A 875 -13.14 0.15 8.69
CA PRO A 875 -14.60 0.08 8.64
C PRO A 875 -15.29 1.31 9.25
N THR A 876 -14.55 2.16 9.98
CA THR A 876 -15.00 3.46 10.51
C THR A 876 -14.73 4.57 9.50
N VAL A 877 -13.50 4.67 8.98
CA VAL A 877 -13.06 5.66 7.99
C VAL A 877 -12.20 4.95 6.95
N CYS A 878 -12.62 4.96 5.68
CA CYS A 878 -11.81 4.44 4.58
C CYS A 878 -11.14 5.55 3.75
N GLU A 879 -11.92 6.49 3.20
CA GLU A 879 -11.54 7.77 2.53
C GLU A 879 -10.28 7.80 1.64
N THR A 880 -9.74 6.64 1.28
CA THR A 880 -8.42 6.53 0.65
C THR A 880 -8.48 7.13 -0.75
N CYS A 881 -9.61 6.96 -1.45
CA CYS A 881 -9.86 7.58 -2.75
C CYS A 881 -9.93 9.11 -2.71
N CYS A 882 -10.22 9.73 -1.55
CA CYS A 882 -10.17 11.18 -1.35
C CYS A 882 -8.71 11.61 -1.14
N GLU A 883 -7.99 10.92 -0.25
CA GLU A 883 -6.58 11.22 0.07
C GLU A 883 -5.64 11.13 -1.14
N VAL A 884 -5.82 10.10 -1.98
CA VAL A 884 -4.92 9.84 -3.12
C VAL A 884 -5.35 10.53 -4.41
N CYS A 885 -6.49 11.21 -4.44
CA CYS A 885 -6.96 11.88 -5.66
C CYS A 885 -6.17 13.17 -5.86
N PRO A 886 -5.29 13.26 -6.88
CA PRO A 886 -4.48 14.45 -7.05
C PRO A 886 -5.32 15.70 -7.31
N ASN A 887 -6.45 15.55 -8.00
CA ASN A 887 -7.35 16.65 -8.37
C ASN A 887 -8.47 16.90 -7.36
N ARG A 888 -8.53 16.08 -6.30
CA ARG A 888 -9.52 16.15 -5.24
C ARG A 888 -10.98 16.02 -5.73
N ALA A 889 -11.16 15.20 -6.77
CA ALA A 889 -12.44 14.87 -7.37
C ALA A 889 -13.26 13.85 -6.58
N ASN A 890 -12.75 13.30 -5.47
CA ASN A 890 -13.54 12.45 -4.56
C ASN A 890 -13.65 13.17 -3.23
N VAL A 891 -14.88 13.39 -2.75
CA VAL A 891 -15.16 14.09 -1.49
C VAL A 891 -15.96 13.19 -0.58
N ALA A 892 -15.57 13.11 0.69
CA ALA A 892 -16.33 12.43 1.72
C ALA A 892 -17.38 13.39 2.30
N ILE A 893 -18.63 12.95 2.38
CA ILE A 893 -19.74 13.72 2.96
C ILE A 893 -20.40 12.94 4.10
N HIS A 894 -20.73 13.62 5.18
CA HIS A 894 -21.49 13.04 6.28
C HIS A 894 -22.99 13.14 6.00
N VAL A 895 -23.62 12.01 5.66
CA VAL A 895 -25.06 11.95 5.36
C VAL A 895 -25.84 11.53 6.63
N PRO A 896 -26.77 12.37 7.14
CA PRO A 896 -27.51 12.07 8.36
C PRO A 896 -28.25 10.72 8.33
N GLY A 897 -27.98 9.91 9.35
CA GLY A 897 -28.58 8.58 9.52
C GLY A 897 -27.97 7.48 8.66
N MET A 898 -26.88 7.76 7.92
CA MET A 898 -26.04 6.73 7.31
C MET A 898 -24.93 6.30 8.26
N ARG A 899 -24.54 5.03 8.19
CA ARG A 899 -23.51 4.45 9.08
C ARG A 899 -22.13 5.02 8.78
N GLN A 900 -21.84 5.29 7.52
CA GLN A 900 -20.54 5.73 7.04
C GLN A 900 -20.68 7.11 6.37
N SER A 901 -19.58 7.86 6.31
CA SER A 901 -19.50 8.96 5.34
C SER A 901 -19.61 8.37 3.92
N GLN A 902 -20.28 9.10 3.05
CA GLN A 902 -20.47 8.70 1.65
C GLN A 902 -19.44 9.38 0.78
N ILE A 903 -18.93 8.67 -0.22
CA ILE A 903 -18.01 9.23 -1.21
C ILE A 903 -18.82 9.74 -2.40
N VAL A 904 -18.72 11.03 -2.68
CA VAL A 904 -19.25 11.69 -3.89
C VAL A 904 -18.08 11.98 -4.82
N HIS A 905 -18.19 11.54 -6.07
CA HIS A 905 -17.25 11.87 -7.13
C HIS A 905 -17.69 13.15 -7.85
N ILE A 906 -16.77 14.06 -8.18
CA ILE A 906 -17.05 15.32 -8.87
C ILE A 906 -16.45 15.23 -10.27
N ASP A 907 -17.29 15.06 -11.30
CA ASP A 907 -16.84 14.79 -12.68
C ASP A 907 -15.96 15.93 -13.21
N GLY A 908 -16.37 17.19 -12.98
CA GLY A 908 -15.67 18.36 -13.50
C GLY A 908 -14.26 18.58 -12.94
N MET A 909 -13.83 17.84 -11.92
CA MET A 909 -12.46 17.89 -11.38
C MET A 909 -11.62 16.68 -11.84
N CYS A 910 -12.23 15.69 -12.48
CA CYS A 910 -11.61 14.41 -12.79
C CYS A 910 -11.02 14.39 -14.21
N ASN A 911 -9.77 13.95 -14.32
CA ASN A 911 -9.10 13.68 -15.61
C ASN A 911 -8.89 12.18 -15.88
N GLU A 912 -9.61 11.33 -15.15
CA GLU A 912 -9.49 9.86 -15.22
C GLU A 912 -8.05 9.33 -15.00
N CYS A 913 -7.20 10.01 -14.23
CA CYS A 913 -5.82 9.53 -14.00
C CYS A 913 -5.73 8.11 -13.43
N GLY A 914 -6.79 7.63 -12.75
CA GLY A 914 -6.92 6.25 -12.26
C GLY A 914 -6.31 6.00 -10.88
N ASN A 915 -5.59 6.97 -10.28
CA ASN A 915 -4.87 6.73 -9.02
C ASN A 915 -5.77 6.28 -7.86
N CYS A 916 -7.02 6.76 -7.80
CA CYS A 916 -7.98 6.33 -6.78
C CYS A 916 -8.41 4.86 -6.90
N ALA A 917 -8.32 4.26 -8.10
CA ALA A 917 -8.61 2.83 -8.30
C ALA A 917 -7.49 1.94 -7.75
N VAL A 918 -6.24 2.41 -7.82
CA VAL A 918 -5.07 1.67 -7.36
C VAL A 918 -5.22 1.23 -5.90
N PHE A 919 -5.74 2.12 -5.05
CA PHE A 919 -5.86 1.87 -3.60
C PHE A 919 -7.28 1.52 -3.16
N CYS A 920 -8.23 1.34 -4.08
CA CYS A 920 -9.56 0.88 -3.71
C CYS A 920 -9.44 -0.55 -3.13
N PRO A 921 -10.04 -0.84 -1.96
CA PRO A 921 -9.97 -2.19 -1.40
C PRO A 921 -10.81 -3.21 -2.17
N TYR A 922 -11.70 -2.79 -3.08
CA TYR A 922 -12.56 -3.69 -3.86
C TYR A 922 -11.89 -4.08 -5.17
N GLU A 923 -12.02 -5.35 -5.54
CA GLU A 923 -11.45 -5.90 -6.77
C GLU A 923 -12.05 -5.19 -7.99
N GLY A 924 -11.20 -4.56 -8.81
CA GLY A 924 -11.63 -3.77 -9.97
C GLY A 924 -12.38 -2.48 -9.61
N GLY A 925 -12.41 -2.08 -8.34
CA GLY A 925 -13.08 -0.86 -7.88
C GLY A 925 -12.43 0.40 -8.44
N ARG A 926 -13.23 1.26 -9.06
CA ARG A 926 -12.82 2.51 -9.69
C ARG A 926 -13.66 3.64 -9.10
N PRO A 927 -13.24 4.27 -7.99
CA PRO A 927 -14.04 5.28 -7.31
C PRO A 927 -14.54 6.40 -8.24
N TYR A 928 -13.70 6.85 -9.16
CA TYR A 928 -14.05 7.84 -10.18
C TYR A 928 -15.13 7.41 -11.19
N LYS A 929 -15.49 6.12 -11.26
CA LYS A 929 -16.54 5.57 -12.15
C LYS A 929 -17.71 4.96 -11.39
N ASP A 930 -17.44 4.35 -10.25
CA ASP A 930 -18.38 3.50 -9.54
C ASP A 930 -19.06 4.19 -8.35
N LYS A 931 -18.60 5.39 -7.92
CA LYS A 931 -19.23 6.17 -6.85
C LYS A 931 -20.26 7.17 -7.40
N LEU A 932 -21.17 7.58 -6.52
CA LEU A 932 -22.21 8.55 -6.84
C LEU A 932 -21.56 9.84 -7.35
N THR A 933 -21.82 10.17 -8.62
CA THR A 933 -21.16 11.27 -9.32
C THR A 933 -22.03 12.53 -9.31
N LEU A 934 -21.48 13.64 -8.83
CA LEU A 934 -22.01 14.97 -9.03
C LEU A 934 -21.48 15.53 -10.36
N PHE A 935 -22.39 15.96 -11.21
CA PHE A 935 -22.09 16.63 -12.47
C PHE A 935 -22.32 18.12 -12.34
N TRP A 936 -21.40 18.93 -12.89
CA TRP A 936 -21.52 20.39 -12.94
C TRP A 936 -22.17 20.90 -14.22
N SER A 937 -22.24 20.08 -15.27
CA SER A 937 -22.87 20.48 -16.51
C SER A 937 -23.67 19.35 -17.15
N ARG A 938 -24.66 19.74 -17.95
CA ARG A 938 -25.45 18.78 -18.74
C ARG A 938 -24.58 18.00 -19.72
N LYS A 939 -23.58 18.65 -20.30
CA LYS A 939 -22.63 18.01 -21.21
C LYS A 939 -21.86 16.88 -20.51
N ASP A 940 -21.35 17.13 -19.32
CA ASP A 940 -20.59 16.12 -18.56
C ASP A 940 -21.49 14.94 -18.14
N PHE A 941 -22.73 15.23 -17.74
CA PHE A 941 -23.74 14.22 -17.46
C PHE A 941 -24.02 13.33 -18.68
N ASP A 942 -24.18 13.92 -19.86
CA ASP A 942 -24.48 13.20 -21.11
C ASP A 942 -23.26 12.43 -21.66
N ASP A 943 -22.04 12.97 -21.49
CA ASP A 943 -20.77 12.32 -21.91
C ASP A 943 -20.31 11.22 -20.91
N SER A 944 -20.99 11.08 -19.77
CA SER A 944 -20.71 10.10 -18.74
C SER A 944 -21.72 8.95 -18.71
N GLN A 945 -21.28 7.80 -18.21
CA GLN A 945 -22.12 6.64 -17.91
C GLN A 945 -22.23 6.38 -16.41
N ASN A 946 -21.62 7.24 -15.58
CA ASN A 946 -21.65 7.06 -14.13
C ASN A 946 -23.07 7.26 -13.58
N GLU A 947 -23.35 6.54 -12.50
CA GLU A 947 -24.52 6.78 -11.67
C GLU A 947 -24.31 8.06 -10.84
N GLY A 948 -25.27 8.97 -10.86
CA GLY A 948 -25.02 10.31 -10.39
C GLY A 948 -26.17 11.29 -10.59
N PHE A 949 -25.91 12.56 -10.30
CA PHE A 949 -26.92 13.61 -10.30
C PHE A 949 -26.37 14.96 -10.78
N LEU A 950 -27.26 15.76 -11.37
CA LEU A 950 -27.01 17.09 -11.89
C LEU A 950 -28.12 18.03 -11.37
N PRO A 951 -27.79 19.16 -10.72
CA PRO A 951 -28.78 20.18 -10.39
C PRO A 951 -29.44 20.73 -11.65
N VAL A 952 -30.78 20.83 -11.66
CA VAL A 952 -31.57 21.40 -12.76
C VAL A 952 -32.72 22.23 -12.22
N ASP A 953 -33.37 23.03 -13.08
CA ASP A 953 -34.59 23.73 -12.70
C ASP A 953 -35.66 22.73 -12.24
N GLY A 954 -36.19 22.94 -11.04
CA GLY A 954 -37.25 22.10 -10.47
C GLY A 954 -36.79 20.79 -9.80
N GLY A 955 -35.49 20.56 -9.61
CA GLY A 955 -34.99 19.43 -8.82
C GLY A 955 -33.60 18.95 -9.22
N PHE A 956 -33.41 17.64 -9.26
CA PHE A 956 -32.16 17.02 -9.69
C PHE A 956 -32.41 16.00 -10.80
N LEU A 957 -31.65 16.12 -11.88
CA LEU A 957 -31.58 15.06 -12.89
C LEU A 957 -30.67 13.96 -12.36
N VAL A 958 -31.23 12.78 -12.09
CA VAL A 958 -30.52 11.65 -11.50
C VAL A 958 -30.50 10.49 -12.49
N ARG A 959 -29.32 9.86 -12.66
CA ARG A 959 -29.12 8.60 -13.39
C ARG A 959 -28.75 7.49 -12.42
N LEU A 960 -29.55 6.43 -12.38
CA LEU A 960 -29.25 5.15 -11.71
C LEU A 960 -29.49 4.03 -12.74
N GLY A 961 -28.48 3.25 -13.06
CA GLY A 961 -28.50 2.35 -14.21
C GLY A 961 -28.60 3.09 -15.56
N GLN A 962 -29.55 2.68 -16.41
CA GLN A 962 -29.70 3.20 -17.78
C GLN A 962 -30.67 4.38 -17.90
N ASP A 963 -31.50 4.63 -16.88
CA ASP A 963 -32.55 5.65 -16.92
C ASP A 963 -32.10 6.94 -16.22
N ALA A 964 -32.40 8.09 -16.84
CA ALA A 964 -32.21 9.42 -16.24
C ALA A 964 -33.55 10.16 -16.12
N LYS A 965 -33.89 10.67 -14.94
CA LYS A 965 -35.14 11.39 -14.67
C LYS A 965 -34.91 12.56 -13.72
N VAL A 966 -35.79 13.57 -13.78
CA VAL A 966 -35.78 14.68 -12.83
C VAL A 966 -36.59 14.28 -11.61
N TYR A 967 -36.02 14.46 -10.42
CA TYR A 967 -36.62 14.15 -9.14
C TYR A 967 -36.70 15.39 -8.26
N ASP A 968 -37.83 15.56 -7.57
CA ASP A 968 -37.94 16.45 -6.42
C ASP A 968 -37.42 15.69 -5.19
N VAL A 969 -36.23 16.05 -4.71
CA VAL A 969 -35.57 15.35 -3.60
C VAL A 969 -36.14 15.70 -2.23
N ASP A 970 -36.98 16.74 -2.15
CA ASP A 970 -37.72 17.09 -0.93
C ASP A 970 -38.94 16.17 -0.72
N ASP A 971 -39.47 15.57 -1.79
CA ASP A 971 -40.46 14.49 -1.70
C ASP A 971 -39.79 13.14 -1.37
N ALA A 972 -39.96 12.67 -0.14
CA ALA A 972 -39.47 11.35 0.28
C ALA A 972 -40.09 10.18 -0.51
N SER A 973 -41.20 10.41 -1.23
CA SER A 973 -41.86 9.43 -2.08
C SER A 973 -41.52 9.56 -3.57
N CYS A 974 -40.52 10.38 -3.93
CA CYS A 974 -40.09 10.60 -5.32
C CYS A 974 -39.56 9.35 -6.06
N GLY A 975 -39.36 8.24 -5.34
CA GLY A 975 -38.98 6.94 -5.91
C GLY A 975 -37.48 6.70 -6.03
N LEU A 976 -36.64 7.62 -5.55
CA LEU A 976 -35.20 7.39 -5.40
C LEU A 976 -34.91 6.43 -4.23
N PRO A 977 -33.85 5.59 -4.31
CA PRO A 977 -33.34 4.90 -3.13
C PRO A 977 -33.01 5.93 -2.04
N GLU A 978 -33.48 5.68 -0.82
CA GLU A 978 -33.44 6.69 0.25
C GLU A 978 -32.01 7.17 0.57
N GLY A 979 -31.01 6.28 0.54
CA GLY A 979 -29.61 6.67 0.72
C GLY A 979 -29.11 7.65 -0.35
N VAL A 980 -29.50 7.45 -1.61
CA VAL A 980 -29.13 8.35 -2.73
C VAL A 980 -29.83 9.69 -2.57
N ARG A 981 -31.15 9.68 -2.27
CA ARG A 981 -31.92 10.91 -2.02
C ARG A 981 -31.30 11.72 -0.90
N LYS A 982 -31.01 11.08 0.24
CA LYS A 982 -30.36 11.73 1.39
C LYS A 982 -28.99 12.29 1.03
N ALA A 983 -28.16 11.55 0.29
CA ALA A 983 -26.86 12.05 -0.15
C ALA A 983 -27.00 13.32 -1.01
N ILE A 984 -27.95 13.35 -1.97
CA ILE A 984 -28.20 14.54 -2.79
C ILE A 984 -28.69 15.72 -1.94
N VAL A 985 -29.61 15.48 -1.01
CA VAL A 985 -30.11 16.51 -0.09
C VAL A 985 -28.98 17.06 0.78
N THR A 986 -28.12 16.19 1.32
CA THR A 986 -26.94 16.59 2.09
C THR A 986 -25.97 17.42 1.26
N VAL A 987 -25.69 17.03 0.01
CA VAL A 987 -24.84 17.85 -0.87
C VAL A 987 -25.46 19.23 -1.09
N ARG A 988 -26.76 19.31 -1.36
CA ARG A 988 -27.46 20.59 -1.56
C ARG A 988 -27.43 21.49 -0.32
N ASN A 989 -27.63 20.92 0.86
CA ASN A 989 -27.87 21.69 2.07
C ASN A 989 -26.59 21.99 2.86
N ASP A 990 -25.69 21.00 2.96
CA ASP A 990 -24.56 21.04 3.90
C ASP A 990 -23.20 21.12 3.17
N TYR A 991 -23.17 20.81 1.87
CA TYR A 991 -21.98 20.85 1.01
C TYR A 991 -22.29 21.63 -0.28
N SER A 992 -23.08 22.71 -0.19
CA SER A 992 -23.53 23.48 -1.36
C SER A 992 -22.37 24.06 -2.16
N TYR A 993 -21.23 24.29 -1.51
CA TYR A 993 -19.99 24.70 -2.16
C TYR A 993 -19.42 23.65 -3.13
N LEU A 994 -19.96 22.43 -3.21
CA LEU A 994 -19.61 21.46 -4.25
C LEU A 994 -20.41 21.67 -5.55
N LEU A 995 -21.50 22.44 -5.50
CA LEU A 995 -22.36 22.73 -6.64
C LEU A 995 -21.78 23.93 -7.41
N CYS A 996 -21.25 23.68 -8.61
CA CYS A 996 -20.66 24.71 -9.47
C CYS A 996 -21.64 25.28 -10.48
#